data_AF-A0A534JTA9-F1
#
_entry.id   AF-A0A534JTA9-F1
#
_cell.length_a   1.000
_cell.length_b   1.000
_cell.length_c   1.000
_cell.angle_alpha   90.00
_cell.angle_beta   90.00
_cell.angle_gamma   90.00
#
_symmetry.space_group_name_H-M   'P 1'
#
loop_
_entity.id
_entity.type
_entity.pdbx_description
1 polymer ?
#
loop_
_entity_poly.entity_id
_entity_poly.type
_entity_poly.pdbx_seq_one_letter_code
_entity_poly.pdbx_strand_id
1 'polypeptide(L)'
;MSGYYDRLQGTDRLLRIRRIRKALFAGIIGLSILLIIARMETQGASLKPLFLPVNGIIEVALIMGFVTAVVGLFLRNLEIRHAQRDGQRYLMAKSSMARAIRTAGFAIGLAVVLLLAVTPSLTASLFSDAQQVVPLAPGNQEAVTFTSPDPLGFSFVTHATVFVTIGHASVTLLRDNVTLAVADLNASKGDTLDVEPIMWQASATWSLVFRNELNITTYLTFVLEKGVMPTLFSTVPFLLFLYGGTQVAWWIVLRPIRDRTKGGSLSVATDVDESERVYDGSLQTPDPNPDPVTNPDIFNITAATSPAAEPEAPPPPVRGPPVPAPPPRVETPKPTPRPVVRQPDTAASLATKAGALVAAGTYGDALATYDEALRLDPGHVPSQEGRATCLVRLNRKPEAIDVYKRLVTKDARNVAALRALVRLHADERRWRECLEAVGELLRQRPNESSALQMKGDALTNLGRRPEALAAYEEAAAIDPGDDNLRQKIEEVRVDVPGLLSRALIASASGNYAQALNLFDDILEVEPSNVNALIGKAVAYRRSGKPQEAVNCLDLVLGVQPNNASALLNRGNILLAEGDLEGALDAYDHLTQLYPDDEEAWAAQGDVLVKMGRDDVALRAYTEALKRSPGDEGIQRRILELEAAKTLPSGIFQELFRIKGIGKTRAKALIDAGFETAEDFAKASLKDLMVVKGITRKIAEDLTEHFRASLAEAR
;
A
#
# COMPACT_ATOMS: atom_id res chain seq x y z
N MET A 1 -5.53 -25.14 3.71
CA MET A 1 -5.79 -24.35 2.48
C MET A 1 -6.16 -22.87 2.70
N SER A 2 -6.74 -22.40 3.82
CA SER A 2 -6.99 -20.95 4.03
C SER A 2 -5.87 -20.22 4.80
N GLY A 3 -5.26 -20.83 5.83
CA GLY A 3 -4.41 -20.09 6.77
C GLY A 3 -3.10 -19.46 6.27
N TYR A 4 -2.56 -19.84 5.10
CA TYR A 4 -1.34 -19.21 4.54
C TYR A 4 -1.66 -18.06 3.56
N TYR A 5 -2.69 -18.24 2.73
CA TYR A 5 -3.36 -17.15 1.98
C TYR A 5 -3.77 -16.00 2.92
N ASP A 6 -4.17 -16.41 4.12
CA ASP A 6 -4.55 -15.58 5.22
C ASP A 6 -3.34 -14.80 5.80
N ARG A 7 -2.21 -15.47 6.05
CA ARG A 7 -0.95 -14.86 6.57
C ARG A 7 -0.44 -13.68 5.72
N LEU A 8 -0.30 -13.84 4.40
CA LEU A 8 0.22 -12.81 3.47
C LEU A 8 -0.76 -11.64 3.25
N GLN A 9 -2.07 -11.94 3.21
CA GLN A 9 -3.09 -10.89 3.19
C GLN A 9 -3.16 -10.11 4.51
N GLY A 10 -2.81 -10.74 5.64
CA GLY A 10 -2.81 -10.10 6.96
C GLY A 10 -1.79 -8.96 7.06
N THR A 11 -0.56 -9.18 6.62
CA THR A 11 0.53 -8.19 6.68
C THR A 11 0.36 -7.05 5.67
N ASP A 12 0.02 -7.34 4.40
CA ASP A 12 -0.29 -6.28 3.42
C ASP A 12 -1.52 -5.45 3.84
N ARG A 13 -2.56 -6.11 4.36
CA ARG A 13 -3.72 -5.38 4.91
C ARG A 13 -3.36 -4.57 6.14
N LEU A 14 -2.48 -5.01 7.03
CA LEU A 14 -2.04 -4.22 8.19
C LEU A 14 -1.27 -2.96 7.76
N LEU A 15 -0.37 -3.07 6.77
CA LEU A 15 0.34 -1.93 6.21
C LEU A 15 -0.61 -0.98 5.48
N ARG A 16 -1.55 -1.52 4.70
CA ARG A 16 -2.59 -0.74 4.00
C ARG A 16 -3.54 -0.06 4.98
N ILE A 17 -3.92 -0.72 6.08
CA ILE A 17 -4.72 -0.14 7.18
C ILE A 17 -3.94 1.00 7.86
N ARG A 18 -2.63 0.85 8.11
CA ARG A 18 -1.80 1.93 8.65
C ARG A 18 -1.72 3.13 7.69
N ARG A 19 -1.55 2.90 6.38
CA ARG A 19 -1.55 3.96 5.36
C ARG A 19 -2.92 4.64 5.23
N ILE A 20 -4.00 3.86 5.13
CA ILE A 20 -5.38 4.37 5.09
C ILE A 20 -5.69 5.17 6.35
N ARG A 21 -5.26 4.71 7.53
CA ARG A 21 -5.42 5.44 8.78
C ARG A 21 -4.71 6.78 8.73
N LYS A 22 -3.43 6.82 8.36
CA LYS A 22 -2.66 8.07 8.24
C LYS A 22 -3.31 9.02 7.23
N ALA A 23 -3.70 8.52 6.06
CA ALA A 23 -4.34 9.30 5.01
C ALA A 23 -5.73 9.83 5.43
N LEU A 24 -6.52 9.03 6.14
CA LEU A 24 -7.86 9.40 6.58
C LEU A 24 -7.81 10.43 7.71
N PHE A 25 -6.91 10.29 8.70
CA PHE A 25 -6.69 11.32 9.71
C PHE A 25 -6.15 12.63 9.09
N ALA A 26 -5.21 12.54 8.13
CA ALA A 26 -4.72 13.71 7.41
C ALA A 26 -5.83 14.40 6.59
N GLY A 27 -6.69 13.62 5.92
CA GLY A 27 -7.83 14.12 5.16
C GLY A 27 -8.89 14.80 6.04
N ILE A 28 -9.21 14.23 7.20
CA ILE A 28 -10.13 14.85 8.19
C ILE A 28 -9.55 16.18 8.69
N ILE A 29 -8.25 16.24 9.00
CA ILE A 29 -7.59 17.48 9.42
C ILE A 29 -7.63 18.53 8.30
N GLY A 30 -7.28 18.16 7.07
CA GLY A 30 -7.32 19.05 5.91
C GLY A 30 -8.73 19.59 5.62
N LEU A 31 -9.74 18.72 5.68
CA LEU A 31 -11.15 19.11 5.50
C LEU A 31 -11.63 20.03 6.63
N SER A 32 -11.20 19.78 7.87
CA SER A 32 -11.54 20.65 9.01
C SER A 32 -11.00 22.06 8.80
N ILE A 33 -9.75 22.18 8.37
CA ILE A 33 -9.10 23.47 8.07
C ILE A 33 -9.85 24.19 6.94
N LEU A 34 -10.18 23.47 5.86
CA LEU A 34 -10.90 24.04 4.71
C LEU A 34 -12.32 24.52 5.08
N LEU A 35 -13.05 23.75 5.88
CA LEU A 35 -14.38 24.13 6.36
C LEU A 35 -14.32 25.32 7.32
N ILE A 36 -13.29 25.40 8.18
CA ILE A 36 -13.06 26.57 9.04
C ILE A 36 -12.81 27.82 8.18
N ILE A 37 -11.96 27.72 7.15
CA ILE A 37 -11.67 28.83 6.23
C ILE A 37 -12.94 29.28 5.50
N ALA A 38 -13.70 28.35 4.92
CA ALA A 38 -14.95 28.65 4.22
C ALA A 38 -15.98 29.32 5.15
N ARG A 39 -16.10 28.85 6.40
CA ARG A 39 -17.02 29.44 7.38
C ARG A 39 -16.56 30.84 7.81
N MET A 40 -15.26 31.07 7.95
CA MET A 40 -14.68 32.38 8.22
C MET A 40 -14.98 33.40 7.11
N GLU A 41 -14.90 32.99 5.83
CA GLU A 41 -15.26 33.86 4.70
C GLU A 41 -16.74 34.24 4.69
N THR A 42 -17.64 33.27 4.95
CA THR A 42 -19.11 33.54 4.96
C THR A 42 -19.58 34.43 6.11
N GLN A 43 -18.86 34.45 7.24
CA GLN A 43 -19.19 35.25 8.42
C GLN A 43 -18.41 36.57 8.50
N GLY A 44 -17.67 36.96 7.45
CA GLY A 44 -16.97 38.23 7.37
C GLY A 44 -15.77 38.36 8.32
N ALA A 45 -15.09 37.26 8.65
CA ALA A 45 -13.96 37.29 9.58
C ALA A 45 -12.69 37.89 8.93
N SER A 46 -12.03 38.83 9.61
CA SER A 46 -10.69 39.31 9.23
C SER A 46 -9.62 38.64 10.10
N LEU A 47 -8.46 38.30 9.54
CA LEU A 47 -7.28 37.73 10.22
C LEU A 47 -6.58 38.72 11.19
N LYS A 48 -7.31 39.67 11.78
CA LYS A 48 -6.82 40.48 12.90
C LYS A 48 -6.98 39.68 14.21
N PRO A 49 -6.05 39.76 15.18
CA PRO A 49 -5.86 38.72 16.19
C PRO A 49 -6.98 38.58 17.25
N LEU A 50 -8.09 39.31 17.15
CA LEU A 50 -9.11 39.37 18.22
C LEU A 50 -10.58 39.33 17.77
N PHE A 51 -10.89 39.06 16.49
CA PHE A 51 -12.28 38.89 16.01
C PHE A 51 -12.44 37.58 15.24
N LEU A 52 -12.09 36.46 15.87
CA LEU A 52 -12.44 35.13 15.36
C LEU A 52 -13.88 34.81 15.75
N PRO A 53 -14.76 34.41 14.82
CA PRO A 53 -16.11 33.94 15.13
C PRO A 53 -16.02 32.59 15.86
N VAL A 54 -15.88 32.65 17.18
CA VAL A 54 -15.61 31.50 18.06
C VAL A 54 -16.66 30.39 17.88
N ASN A 55 -17.93 30.75 17.68
CA ASN A 55 -19.00 29.77 17.51
C ASN A 55 -18.85 28.94 16.23
N GLY A 56 -18.54 29.56 15.08
CA GLY A 56 -18.38 28.85 13.81
C GLY A 56 -17.17 27.90 13.80
N ILE A 57 -16.10 28.26 14.53
CA ILE A 57 -14.89 27.44 14.64
C ILE A 57 -15.09 26.29 15.63
N ILE A 58 -15.69 26.55 16.81
CA ILE A 58 -15.94 25.53 17.83
C ILE A 58 -16.92 24.46 17.31
N GLU A 59 -17.94 24.83 16.55
CA GLU A 59 -18.89 23.88 15.95
C GLU A 59 -18.19 22.90 14.99
N VAL A 60 -17.41 23.42 14.04
CA VAL A 60 -16.68 22.59 13.09
C VAL A 60 -15.66 21.72 13.83
N ALA A 61 -14.95 22.28 14.82
CA ALA A 61 -13.98 21.55 15.63
C ALA A 61 -14.62 20.42 16.44
N LEU A 62 -15.81 20.62 17.02
CA LEU A 62 -16.51 19.59 17.79
C LEU A 62 -17.12 18.50 16.89
N ILE A 63 -17.71 18.86 15.75
CA ILE A 63 -18.21 17.88 14.78
C ILE A 63 -17.06 17.03 14.26
N MET A 64 -15.97 17.66 13.82
CA MET A 64 -14.82 16.95 13.29
C MET A 64 -14.09 16.17 14.39
N GLY A 65 -14.03 16.67 15.62
CA GLY A 65 -13.54 15.96 16.79
C GLY A 65 -14.37 14.72 17.13
N PHE A 66 -15.70 14.83 17.07
CA PHE A 66 -16.62 13.70 17.25
C PHE A 66 -16.43 12.64 16.16
N VAL A 67 -16.39 13.05 14.88
CA VAL A 67 -16.12 12.16 13.75
C VAL A 67 -14.75 11.49 13.90
N THR A 68 -13.72 12.25 14.28
CA THR A 68 -12.36 11.76 14.55
C THR A 68 -12.36 10.73 15.68
N ALA A 69 -13.16 10.92 16.73
CA ALA A 69 -13.25 9.98 17.84
C ALA A 69 -14.03 8.72 17.49
N VAL A 70 -15.13 8.82 16.73
CA VAL A 70 -15.84 7.64 16.20
C VAL A 70 -14.90 6.85 15.30
N VAL A 71 -14.28 7.50 14.31
CA VAL A 71 -13.29 6.88 13.43
C VAL A 71 -12.13 6.29 14.22
N GLY A 72 -11.58 7.02 15.19
CA GLY A 72 -10.48 6.58 16.04
C GLY A 72 -10.84 5.38 16.90
N LEU A 73 -12.04 5.33 17.45
CA LEU A 73 -12.54 4.22 18.28
C LEU A 73 -12.78 2.96 17.44
N PHE A 74 -13.25 3.10 16.20
CA PHE A 74 -13.41 1.99 15.26
C PHE A 74 -12.09 1.54 14.60
N LEU A 75 -11.16 2.45 14.30
CA LEU A 75 -9.84 2.12 13.77
C LEU A 75 -8.89 1.58 14.85
N ARG A 76 -9.05 1.98 16.12
CA ARG A 76 -8.34 1.38 17.27
C ARG A 76 -8.73 -0.08 17.48
N ASN A 77 -9.94 -0.48 17.08
CA ASN A 77 -10.37 -1.88 17.03
C ASN A 77 -9.67 -2.71 15.93
N LEU A 78 -8.80 -2.10 15.11
CA LEU A 78 -7.93 -2.79 14.14
C LEU A 78 -6.50 -2.99 14.64
N GLU A 79 -6.11 -2.38 15.78
CA GLU A 79 -4.77 -2.57 16.36
C GLU A 79 -4.67 -3.94 17.05
N ILE A 80 -4.16 -4.93 16.31
CA ILE A 80 -3.71 -6.19 16.89
C ILE A 80 -2.39 -5.91 17.62
N ARG A 81 -2.45 -5.55 18.91
CA ARG A 81 -1.23 -5.33 19.71
C ARG A 81 -0.56 -6.64 20.10
N HIS A 82 -1.31 -7.71 20.37
CA HIS A 82 -0.77 -9.02 20.77
C HIS A 82 -1.58 -10.15 20.09
N ALA A 83 -0.99 -10.77 19.08
CA ALA A 83 -1.43 -12.04 18.50
C ALA A 83 -0.23 -12.98 18.50
N GLN A 84 -0.37 -14.13 19.18
CA GLN A 84 0.72 -15.08 19.40
C GLN A 84 0.99 -15.98 18.17
N ARG A 85 0.04 -16.13 17.24
CA ARG A 85 0.21 -16.93 16.00
C ARG A 85 -0.35 -16.20 14.77
N ASP A 86 0.29 -16.36 13.61
CA ASP A 86 0.02 -15.54 12.42
C ASP A 86 -1.34 -15.80 11.73
N GLY A 87 -1.93 -16.99 11.90
CA GLY A 87 -3.28 -17.29 11.41
C GLY A 87 -4.40 -16.47 12.09
N GLN A 88 -4.21 -16.12 13.37
CA GLN A 88 -5.13 -15.25 14.11
C GLN A 88 -5.15 -13.82 13.57
N ARG A 89 -3.99 -13.33 13.09
CA ARG A 89 -3.85 -11.96 12.57
C ARG A 89 -4.71 -11.73 11.32
N TYR A 90 -4.90 -12.75 10.49
CA TYR A 90 -5.70 -12.64 9.28
C TYR A 90 -7.21 -12.63 9.50
N LEU A 91 -7.75 -13.58 10.28
CA LEU A 91 -9.19 -13.68 10.48
C LEU A 91 -9.72 -12.40 11.15
N MET A 92 -8.89 -11.79 12.00
CA MET A 92 -9.12 -10.47 12.58
C MET A 92 -9.02 -9.34 11.54
N ALA A 93 -8.10 -9.38 10.57
CA ALA A 93 -7.96 -8.37 9.51
C ALA A 93 -9.06 -8.42 8.42
N LYS A 94 -9.49 -9.62 8.00
CA LYS A 94 -10.49 -9.83 6.93
C LYS A 94 -11.87 -9.31 7.31
N SER A 95 -12.34 -9.67 8.51
CA SER A 95 -13.69 -9.30 8.97
C SER A 95 -13.79 -7.83 9.41
N SER A 96 -12.65 -7.19 9.66
CA SER A 96 -12.57 -5.85 10.18
C SER A 96 -12.42 -4.79 9.09
N MET A 97 -11.82 -5.10 7.94
CA MET A 97 -11.67 -4.18 6.80
C MET A 97 -13.02 -3.81 6.16
N ALA A 98 -13.88 -4.80 5.89
CA ALA A 98 -15.23 -4.56 5.34
C ALA A 98 -16.17 -3.87 6.35
N ARG A 99 -15.91 -4.04 7.66
CA ARG A 99 -16.61 -3.28 8.71
C ARG A 99 -16.09 -1.83 8.77
N ALA A 100 -14.77 -1.63 8.73
CA ALA A 100 -14.12 -0.33 8.78
C ALA A 100 -14.55 0.59 7.62
N ILE A 101 -14.64 0.07 6.39
CA ILE A 101 -15.08 0.85 5.22
C ILE A 101 -16.55 1.28 5.36
N ARG A 102 -17.43 0.36 5.78
CA ARG A 102 -18.87 0.68 5.99
C ARG A 102 -19.06 1.67 7.12
N THR A 103 -18.33 1.55 8.22
CA THR A 103 -18.38 2.51 9.33
C THR A 103 -17.79 3.86 8.96
N ALA A 104 -16.72 3.90 8.14
CA ALA A 104 -16.17 5.15 7.64
C ALA A 104 -17.19 5.87 6.73
N GLY A 105 -17.84 5.13 5.81
CA GLY A 105 -18.92 5.67 4.98
C GLY A 105 -20.09 6.20 5.81
N PHE A 106 -20.53 5.46 6.84
CA PHE A 106 -21.59 5.91 7.74
C PHE A 106 -21.19 7.16 8.55
N ALA A 107 -19.98 7.20 9.09
CA ALA A 107 -19.49 8.35 9.85
C ALA A 107 -19.36 9.61 8.98
N ILE A 108 -18.89 9.46 7.73
CA ILE A 108 -18.84 10.55 6.74
C ILE A 108 -20.24 11.01 6.38
N GLY A 109 -21.18 10.10 6.12
CA GLY A 109 -22.57 10.44 5.83
C GLY A 109 -23.24 11.19 6.99
N LEU A 110 -23.05 10.73 8.23
CA LEU A 110 -23.55 11.40 9.43
C LEU A 110 -22.93 12.80 9.60
N ALA A 111 -21.63 12.95 9.33
CA ALA A 111 -20.95 14.24 9.37
C ALA A 111 -21.54 15.24 8.36
N VAL A 112 -21.80 14.79 7.12
CA VAL A 112 -22.42 15.60 6.07
C VAL A 112 -23.83 16.03 6.47
N VAL A 113 -24.63 15.12 7.03
CA VAL A 113 -25.99 15.42 7.50
C VAL A 113 -25.96 16.44 8.64
N LEU A 114 -25.07 16.26 9.62
CA LEU A 114 -24.92 17.20 10.74
C LEU A 114 -24.41 18.58 10.27
N LEU A 115 -23.55 18.63 9.26
CA LEU A 115 -23.09 19.90 8.68
C LEU A 115 -24.19 20.62 7.89
N LEU A 116 -25.05 19.89 7.17
CA LEU A 116 -26.19 20.45 6.43
C LEU A 116 -27.30 20.96 7.34
N ALA A 117 -27.56 20.30 8.47
CA ALA A 117 -28.60 20.73 9.43
C ALA A 117 -28.29 22.08 10.11
N VAL A 118 -27.05 22.57 10.01
CA VAL A 118 -26.55 23.76 10.72
C VAL A 118 -26.30 24.94 9.73
N THR A 119 -26.82 24.88 8.51
CA THR A 119 -26.78 26.02 7.57
C THR A 119 -27.97 26.98 7.80
N PRO A 120 -27.73 28.26 8.15
CA PRO A 120 -28.78 29.19 8.61
C PRO A 120 -29.76 29.71 7.54
N SER A 121 -29.65 29.29 6.28
CA SER A 121 -30.39 29.91 5.17
C SER A 121 -31.83 29.44 4.99
N LEU A 122 -32.27 28.37 5.65
CA LEU A 122 -33.62 27.80 5.47
C LEU A 122 -34.65 28.22 6.54
N THR A 123 -34.21 28.75 7.68
CA THR A 123 -35.11 29.10 8.79
C THR A 123 -35.65 30.54 8.71
N ALA A 124 -34.92 31.46 8.08
CA ALA A 124 -35.29 32.88 8.03
C ALA A 124 -36.52 33.19 7.13
N SER A 125 -36.76 32.39 6.08
CA SER A 125 -37.81 32.67 5.08
C SER A 125 -39.18 32.09 5.39
N LEU A 126 -39.32 31.27 6.44
CA LEU A 126 -40.56 30.54 6.74
C LEU A 126 -41.47 31.23 7.78
N PHE A 127 -41.04 32.35 8.37
CA PHE A 127 -41.71 32.94 9.55
C PHE A 127 -41.93 34.46 9.50
N SER A 128 -42.02 35.06 8.32
CA SER A 128 -42.48 36.45 8.13
C SER A 128 -43.96 36.46 7.73
N ASP A 129 -44.82 37.12 8.50
CA ASP A 129 -46.24 37.29 8.13
C ASP A 129 -46.41 38.30 6.99
N ALA A 130 -47.56 38.23 6.30
CA ALA A 130 -47.90 39.13 5.20
C ALA A 130 -48.12 40.58 5.68
N GLN A 131 -47.77 41.54 4.82
CA GLN A 131 -47.89 42.98 5.07
C GLN A 131 -49.32 43.40 5.41
N GLN A 132 -49.51 44.11 6.53
CA GLN A 132 -50.79 44.70 6.90
C GLN A 132 -50.84 46.21 6.58
N VAL A 133 -51.97 46.66 6.02
CA VAL A 133 -52.21 48.06 5.65
C VAL A 133 -53.27 48.65 6.57
N VAL A 134 -52.94 49.74 7.24
CA VAL A 134 -53.80 50.39 8.23
C VAL A 134 -54.12 51.83 7.79
N PRO A 135 -55.41 52.22 7.67
CA PRO A 135 -55.81 53.56 7.25
C PRO A 135 -55.78 54.54 8.43
N LEU A 136 -55.05 55.65 8.30
CA LEU A 136 -54.94 56.65 9.37
C LEU A 136 -55.91 57.82 9.15
N ALA A 137 -56.88 58.00 10.05
CA ALA A 137 -57.78 59.17 10.09
C ALA A 137 -57.36 60.17 11.19
N PRO A 138 -57.42 61.49 10.97
CA PRO A 138 -56.97 62.49 11.95
C PRO A 138 -57.75 62.42 13.27
N GLY A 139 -57.04 62.36 14.40
CA GLY A 139 -57.65 62.39 15.74
C GLY A 139 -58.11 61.02 16.27
N ASN A 140 -57.91 59.94 15.52
CA ASN A 140 -58.20 58.58 15.96
C ASN A 140 -56.96 57.85 16.50
N GLN A 141 -57.20 56.92 17.42
CA GLN A 141 -56.23 55.96 17.92
C GLN A 141 -56.61 54.57 17.40
N GLU A 142 -55.67 53.87 16.76
CA GLU A 142 -55.84 52.49 16.33
C GLU A 142 -54.80 51.60 17.01
N ALA A 143 -55.25 50.47 17.56
CA ALA A 143 -54.37 49.46 18.12
C ALA A 143 -54.18 48.35 17.09
N VAL A 144 -52.96 48.19 16.60
CA VAL A 144 -52.59 47.10 15.71
C VAL A 144 -51.95 46.00 16.54
N THR A 145 -52.55 44.81 16.47
CA THR A 145 -52.08 43.66 17.22
C THR A 145 -51.19 42.84 16.30
N PHE A 146 -50.01 42.42 16.77
CA PHE A 146 -49.24 41.41 16.09
C PHE A 146 -48.77 40.35 17.07
N THR A 147 -48.83 39.11 16.61
CA THR A 147 -48.49 37.97 17.44
C THR A 147 -47.02 37.66 17.20
N SER A 148 -46.15 37.98 18.17
CA SER A 148 -44.79 37.45 18.17
C SER A 148 -44.83 36.05 18.80
N PRO A 149 -44.53 34.96 18.06
CA PRO A 149 -44.48 33.64 18.66
C PRO A 149 -43.24 33.54 19.57
N ASP A 150 -43.45 33.20 20.84
CA ASP A 150 -42.39 32.64 21.70
C ASP A 150 -42.19 31.14 21.31
N PRO A 151 -40.95 30.61 21.28
CA PRO A 151 -40.65 29.21 20.97
C PRO A 151 -41.42 28.15 21.80
N LEU A 152 -42.06 28.51 22.91
CA LEU A 152 -42.88 27.59 23.70
C LEU A 152 -44.40 27.70 23.45
N GLY A 153 -44.85 28.56 22.53
CA GLY A 153 -46.26 28.60 22.10
C GLY A 153 -47.24 29.14 23.14
N PHE A 154 -46.73 29.75 24.22
CA PHE A 154 -47.52 30.52 25.19
C PHE A 154 -47.42 31.99 24.77
N SER A 155 -48.49 32.53 24.20
CA SER A 155 -48.56 33.84 23.55
C SER A 155 -48.07 35.03 24.38
N PHE A 156 -47.29 35.94 23.78
CA PHE A 156 -47.21 37.35 24.21
C PHE A 156 -47.61 38.24 23.05
N VAL A 157 -48.84 38.77 23.10
CA VAL A 157 -49.36 39.64 22.05
C VAL A 157 -48.75 41.02 22.23
N THR A 158 -47.85 41.41 21.34
CA THR A 158 -47.28 42.75 21.34
C THR A 158 -48.22 43.63 20.52
N HIS A 159 -48.78 44.67 21.12
CA HIS A 159 -49.70 45.57 20.42
C HIS A 159 -48.98 46.90 20.20
N ALA A 160 -48.95 47.38 18.96
CA ALA A 160 -48.55 48.74 18.69
C ALA A 160 -49.81 49.61 18.71
N THR A 161 -49.85 50.60 19.59
CA THR A 161 -50.89 51.63 19.54
C THR A 161 -50.38 52.80 18.73
N VAL A 162 -51.11 53.13 17.67
CA VAL A 162 -50.81 54.24 16.77
C VAL A 162 -51.77 55.38 17.10
N PHE A 163 -51.21 56.54 17.43
CA PHE A 163 -51.98 57.76 17.68
C PHE A 163 -51.68 58.78 16.58
N VAL A 164 -52.71 59.27 15.90
CA VAL A 164 -52.56 60.17 14.76
C VAL A 164 -53.11 61.55 15.10
N THR A 165 -52.23 62.56 15.08
CA THR A 165 -52.60 63.98 15.13
C THR A 165 -52.43 64.64 13.76
N ILE A 166 -52.99 65.84 13.58
CA ILE A 166 -52.96 66.54 12.29
C ILE A 166 -51.50 66.82 11.88
N GLY A 167 -50.97 66.02 10.94
CA GLY A 167 -49.62 66.15 10.38
C GLY A 167 -48.54 65.26 10.97
N HIS A 168 -48.79 64.55 12.08
CA HIS A 168 -47.83 63.69 12.77
C HIS A 168 -48.51 62.42 13.31
N ALA A 169 -47.85 61.26 13.23
CA ALA A 169 -48.33 60.02 13.84
C ALA A 169 -47.30 59.50 14.84
N SER A 170 -47.69 59.39 16.11
CA SER A 170 -46.84 58.80 17.15
C SER A 170 -47.21 57.33 17.33
N VAL A 171 -46.23 56.46 17.19
CA VAL A 171 -46.39 55.01 17.35
C VAL A 171 -45.73 54.60 18.65
N THR A 172 -46.54 54.13 19.59
CA THR A 172 -46.08 53.60 20.87
C THR A 172 -46.16 52.08 20.84
N LEU A 173 -45.02 51.43 21.01
CA LEU A 173 -44.95 49.98 21.09
C LEU A 173 -45.13 49.51 22.54
N LEU A 174 -46.13 48.67 22.76
CA LEU A 174 -46.47 48.13 24.08
C LEU A 174 -46.32 46.61 24.10
N ARG A 175 -45.65 46.09 25.13
CA ARG A 175 -45.65 44.67 25.49
C ARG A 175 -46.26 44.53 26.87
N ASP A 176 -47.37 43.80 27.00
CA ASP A 176 -48.07 43.58 28.27
C ASP A 176 -48.31 44.89 29.05
N ASN A 177 -48.74 45.95 28.36
CA ASN A 177 -48.96 47.32 28.85
C ASN A 177 -47.71 48.10 29.34
N VAL A 178 -46.49 47.64 29.02
CA VAL A 178 -45.24 48.39 29.24
C VAL A 178 -44.75 49.00 27.93
N THR A 179 -44.46 50.30 27.94
CA THR A 179 -43.92 51.02 26.77
C THR A 179 -42.47 50.60 26.53
N LEU A 180 -42.21 49.98 25.38
CA LEU A 180 -40.87 49.55 24.98
C LEU A 180 -40.13 50.62 24.19
N ALA A 181 -40.83 51.27 23.26
CA ALA A 181 -40.26 52.28 22.38
C ALA A 181 -41.36 53.16 21.79
N VAL A 182 -40.99 54.38 21.39
CA VAL A 182 -41.88 55.36 20.76
C VAL A 182 -41.20 55.90 19.51
N ALA A 183 -41.93 55.97 18.40
CA ALA A 183 -41.46 56.53 17.14
C ALA A 183 -42.44 57.58 16.63
N ASP A 184 -41.93 58.72 16.16
CA ASP A 184 -42.75 59.79 15.58
C ASP A 184 -42.58 59.81 14.06
N LEU A 185 -43.68 59.54 13.35
CA LEU A 185 -43.75 59.48 11.91
C LEU A 185 -44.28 60.80 11.34
N ASN A 186 -43.55 61.35 10.36
CA ASN A 186 -44.00 62.51 9.57
C ASN A 186 -44.48 62.04 8.19
N ALA A 187 -45.53 62.67 7.67
CA ALA A 187 -46.13 62.31 6.39
C ALA A 187 -45.15 62.55 5.22
N SER A 188 -44.36 61.52 4.87
CA SER A 188 -43.51 61.33 3.67
C SER A 188 -42.17 60.62 3.94
N LYS A 189 -41.81 60.31 5.19
CA LYS A 189 -40.53 59.65 5.52
C LYS A 189 -40.77 58.41 6.38
N GLY A 190 -40.29 57.25 5.93
CA GLY A 190 -40.31 56.02 6.73
C GLY A 190 -39.29 56.06 7.87
N ASP A 191 -39.55 55.26 8.90
CA ASP A 191 -38.65 55.14 10.06
C ASP A 191 -38.42 53.66 10.42
N THR A 192 -37.37 53.37 11.18
CA THR A 192 -37.05 52.02 11.66
C THR A 192 -36.82 52.07 13.16
N LEU A 193 -37.55 51.22 13.90
CA LEU A 193 -37.46 51.16 15.35
C LEU A 193 -36.75 49.89 15.76
N ASP A 194 -35.54 50.03 16.27
CA ASP A 194 -34.79 48.95 16.90
C ASP A 194 -35.18 48.87 18.38
N VAL A 195 -35.79 47.74 18.77
CA VAL A 195 -36.14 47.48 20.17
C VAL A 195 -34.96 46.75 20.82
N GLU A 196 -34.43 47.28 21.92
CA GLU A 196 -33.17 46.81 22.53
C GLU A 196 -33.15 45.29 22.81
N PRO A 197 -32.01 44.63 22.52
CA PRO A 197 -31.89 43.18 22.54
C PRO A 197 -31.78 42.62 23.97
N ILE A 198 -32.58 41.60 24.29
CA ILE A 198 -32.30 40.68 25.41
C ILE A 198 -31.80 39.36 24.81
N MET A 199 -30.58 39.42 24.27
CA MET A 199 -29.70 38.29 23.93
C MET A 199 -30.18 37.28 22.84
N TRP A 200 -29.38 37.24 21.76
CA TRP A 200 -29.07 36.13 20.83
C TRP A 200 -29.86 36.08 19.50
N GLN A 201 -29.07 36.02 18.42
CA GLN A 201 -29.38 36.47 17.06
C GLN A 201 -30.26 35.51 16.25
N ALA A 202 -31.53 35.89 16.10
CA ALA A 202 -32.31 35.65 14.88
C ALA A 202 -33.36 36.76 14.74
N SER A 203 -33.15 37.67 13.78
CA SER A 203 -34.06 38.81 13.53
C SER A 203 -35.22 38.39 12.63
N ALA A 204 -36.45 38.70 13.02
CA ALA A 204 -37.61 38.72 12.14
C ALA A 204 -37.99 40.17 11.84
N THR A 205 -38.04 40.52 10.55
CA THR A 205 -38.43 41.86 10.09
C THR A 205 -39.93 41.92 9.83
N TRP A 206 -40.59 42.93 10.41
CA TRP A 206 -42.00 43.23 10.20
C TRP A 206 -42.14 44.65 9.70
N SER A 207 -42.87 44.85 8.60
CA SER A 207 -43.12 46.18 8.05
C SER A 207 -44.60 46.52 8.15
N LEU A 208 -44.92 47.59 8.88
CA LEU A 208 -46.26 48.17 8.87
C LEU A 208 -46.35 49.29 7.84
N VAL A 209 -47.45 49.35 7.10
CA VAL A 209 -47.63 50.35 6.06
C VAL A 209 -48.88 51.19 6.33
N PHE A 210 -48.64 52.49 6.45
CA PHE A 210 -49.65 53.49 6.73
C PHE A 210 -50.02 54.25 5.46
N ARG A 211 -51.32 54.50 5.26
CA ARG A 211 -51.84 55.37 4.21
C ARG A 211 -52.61 56.53 4.84
N ASN A 212 -52.23 57.76 4.48
CA ASN A 212 -52.97 58.97 4.83
C ASN A 212 -54.16 59.18 3.88
N GLU A 213 -55.10 60.08 4.19
CA GLU A 213 -56.27 60.46 3.38
C GLU A 213 -55.90 60.96 1.97
N LEU A 214 -54.67 61.43 1.76
CA LEU A 214 -54.10 61.79 0.45
C LEU A 214 -53.44 60.60 -0.30
N ASN A 215 -53.59 59.38 0.21
CA ASN A 215 -53.07 58.11 -0.32
C ASN A 215 -51.53 58.00 -0.43
N ILE A 216 -50.80 58.82 0.32
CA ILE A 216 -49.33 58.73 0.44
C ILE A 216 -48.98 57.61 1.42
N THR A 217 -48.04 56.74 1.02
CA THR A 217 -47.63 55.55 1.76
C THR A 217 -46.39 55.83 2.61
N THR A 218 -46.45 55.56 3.91
CA THR A 218 -45.30 55.62 4.83
C THR A 218 -45.13 54.27 5.50
N TYR A 219 -43.91 53.75 5.57
CA TYR A 219 -43.62 52.45 6.20
C TYR A 219 -42.87 52.64 7.52
N LEU A 220 -43.19 51.80 8.49
CA LEU A 220 -42.45 51.63 9.73
C LEU A 220 -41.99 50.18 9.80
N THR A 221 -40.68 49.96 9.88
CA THR A 221 -40.13 48.61 10.02
C THR A 221 -39.74 48.35 11.46
N PHE A 222 -40.23 47.24 12.01
CA PHE A 222 -39.85 46.69 13.29
C PHE A 222 -38.91 45.51 13.06
N VAL A 223 -37.76 45.54 13.71
CA VAL A 223 -36.86 44.38 13.78
C VAL A 223 -37.06 43.74 15.15
N LEU A 224 -37.69 42.56 15.17
CA LEU A 224 -37.94 41.80 16.40
C LEU A 224 -36.96 40.63 16.45
N GLU A 225 -36.06 40.62 17.44
CA GLU A 225 -35.24 39.44 17.72
C GLU A 225 -36.11 38.40 18.44
N LYS A 226 -36.30 37.22 17.84
CA LYS A 226 -37.03 36.11 18.48
C LYS A 226 -36.11 35.47 19.53
N GLY A 227 -36.49 35.57 20.80
CA GLY A 227 -35.83 34.81 21.87
C GLY A 227 -35.99 33.32 21.60
N VAL A 228 -34.86 32.61 21.44
CA VAL A 228 -34.82 31.15 21.25
C VAL A 228 -34.46 30.48 22.58
N MET A 229 -35.20 29.46 23.00
CA MET A 229 -34.82 28.56 24.11
C MET A 229 -35.27 27.13 23.80
N PRO A 230 -34.73 26.09 24.45
CA PRO A 230 -33.54 26.03 25.29
C PRO A 230 -32.48 25.12 24.66
N THR A 231 -31.21 25.47 24.83
CA THR A 231 -30.05 24.74 24.30
C THR A 231 -29.75 23.43 25.03
N LEU A 232 -30.66 22.46 24.99
CA LEU A 232 -30.26 21.04 24.92
C LEU A 232 -29.78 20.68 23.49
N PHE A 233 -29.52 21.69 22.66
CA PHE A 233 -30.18 22.10 21.40
C PHE A 233 -29.48 23.39 20.89
N SER A 234 -28.45 23.89 21.59
CA SER A 234 -27.30 24.48 20.92
C SER A 234 -26.31 23.37 20.58
N THR A 235 -25.62 23.57 19.46
CA THR A 235 -24.67 22.67 18.83
C THR A 235 -23.61 22.16 19.79
N VAL A 236 -23.02 23.03 20.62
CA VAL A 236 -21.82 22.70 21.42
C VAL A 236 -22.08 21.70 22.57
N PRO A 237 -23.04 21.91 23.49
CA PRO A 237 -23.33 20.96 24.57
C PRO A 237 -23.92 19.63 24.06
N PHE A 238 -24.74 19.68 23.01
CA PHE A 238 -25.30 18.48 22.38
C PHE A 238 -24.20 17.59 21.78
N LEU A 239 -23.22 18.19 21.08
CA LEU A 239 -22.07 17.46 20.54
C LEU A 239 -21.18 16.86 21.63
N LEU A 240 -20.99 17.56 22.76
CA LEU A 240 -20.28 17.02 23.93
C LEU A 240 -21.01 15.83 24.57
N PHE A 241 -22.34 15.88 24.65
CA PHE A 241 -23.16 14.77 25.15
C PHE A 241 -23.05 13.55 24.23
N LEU A 242 -23.16 13.75 22.91
CA LEU A 242 -23.01 12.69 21.92
C LEU A 242 -21.62 12.04 22.01
N TYR A 243 -20.57 12.87 22.14
CA TYR A 243 -19.20 12.42 22.35
C TYR A 243 -19.06 11.57 23.62
N GLY A 244 -19.55 12.05 24.77
CA GLY A 244 -19.52 11.30 26.02
C GLY A 244 -20.27 9.97 25.95
N GLY A 245 -21.47 9.97 25.35
CA GLY A 245 -22.29 8.77 25.17
C GLY A 245 -21.58 7.67 24.35
N THR A 246 -20.86 8.05 23.29
CA THR A 246 -20.08 7.08 22.49
C THR A 246 -18.94 6.43 23.27
N GLN A 247 -18.29 7.16 24.19
CA GLN A 247 -17.22 6.60 25.03
C GLN A 247 -17.77 5.59 26.05
N VAL A 248 -18.92 5.88 26.64
CA VAL A 248 -19.59 4.99 27.62
C VAL A 248 -20.10 3.71 26.95
N ALA A 249 -20.74 3.82 25.78
CA ALA A 249 -21.21 2.66 25.02
C ALA A 249 -20.08 1.69 24.66
N TRP A 250 -18.87 2.19 24.39
CA TRP A 250 -17.71 1.36 24.12
C TRP A 250 -17.27 0.53 25.32
N TRP A 251 -17.21 1.14 26.51
CA TRP A 251 -16.78 0.47 27.74
C TRP A 251 -17.73 -0.65 28.16
N ILE A 252 -19.05 -0.42 28.01
CA ILE A 252 -20.08 -1.32 28.56
C ILE A 252 -20.49 -2.40 27.55
N VAL A 253 -20.64 -2.07 26.26
CA VAL A 253 -21.25 -3.00 25.28
C VAL A 253 -20.21 -3.62 24.37
N LEU A 254 -19.32 -2.81 23.79
CA LEU A 254 -18.43 -3.27 22.73
C LEU A 254 -17.21 -4.05 23.27
N ARG A 255 -16.65 -3.63 24.40
CA ARG A 255 -15.47 -4.28 25.00
C ARG A 255 -15.73 -5.75 25.43
N PRO A 256 -16.84 -6.11 26.08
CA PRO A 256 -17.09 -7.51 26.47
C PRO A 256 -17.35 -8.45 25.27
N ILE A 257 -18.03 -7.98 24.22
CA ILE A 257 -18.28 -8.76 23.00
C ILE A 257 -16.98 -9.08 22.26
N ARG A 258 -16.01 -8.15 22.28
CA ARG A 258 -14.66 -8.36 21.76
C ARG A 258 -13.93 -9.48 22.49
N ASP A 259 -13.98 -9.49 23.82
CA ASP A 259 -13.23 -10.46 24.61
C ASP A 259 -13.76 -11.90 24.37
N ARG A 260 -15.07 -12.06 24.11
CA ARG A 260 -15.67 -13.34 23.69
C ARG A 260 -15.27 -13.78 22.28
N THR A 261 -15.24 -12.85 21.32
CA THR A 261 -14.86 -13.17 19.91
C THR A 261 -13.37 -13.47 19.75
N LYS A 262 -12.52 -12.93 20.62
CA LYS A 262 -11.10 -13.29 20.71
C LYS A 262 -10.92 -14.78 21.07
N GLY A 263 -11.69 -15.30 22.03
CA GLY A 263 -11.65 -16.70 22.46
C GLY A 263 -12.08 -17.70 21.38
N GLY A 264 -13.11 -17.38 20.58
CA GLY A 264 -13.62 -18.27 19.53
C GLY A 264 -12.73 -18.38 18.28
N SER A 265 -11.80 -17.44 18.07
CA SER A 265 -10.87 -17.47 16.92
C SER A 265 -9.64 -18.38 17.11
N LEU A 266 -9.42 -18.86 18.34
CA LEU A 266 -8.32 -19.78 18.69
C LEU A 266 -8.58 -21.22 18.24
N SER A 267 -9.84 -21.66 18.12
CA SER A 267 -10.18 -23.07 17.85
C SER A 267 -10.28 -23.46 16.37
N VAL A 268 -10.22 -22.51 15.44
CA VAL A 268 -10.42 -22.75 13.98
C VAL A 268 -9.08 -22.83 13.21
N ALA A 269 -7.95 -22.55 13.88
CA ALA A 269 -6.63 -22.44 13.23
C ALA A 269 -5.85 -23.75 13.08
N THR A 270 -6.34 -24.87 13.63
CA THR A 270 -5.60 -26.13 13.78
C THR A 270 -5.39 -26.94 12.49
N ASP A 271 -5.98 -26.56 11.35
CA ASP A 271 -5.93 -27.34 10.08
C ASP A 271 -5.02 -26.73 8.99
N VAL A 272 -4.04 -25.91 9.37
CA VAL A 272 -3.11 -25.27 8.42
C VAL A 272 -1.72 -25.80 8.70
N ASP A 273 -1.35 -26.90 8.03
CA ASP A 273 -0.03 -27.59 8.04
C ASP A 273 1.04 -26.74 8.75
N GLU A 274 1.12 -26.92 10.08
CA GLU A 274 1.66 -25.93 11.03
C GLU A 274 3.20 -25.87 11.00
N SER A 275 3.85 -26.75 10.24
CA SER A 275 5.30 -27.01 10.29
C SER A 275 6.16 -26.47 9.13
N GLU A 276 5.57 -25.82 8.12
CA GLU A 276 6.34 -25.34 6.94
C GLU A 276 6.75 -23.87 7.03
N ARG A 277 8.06 -23.59 6.92
CA ARG A 277 8.62 -22.24 6.88
C ARG A 277 8.91 -21.81 5.45
N VAL A 278 8.01 -21.02 4.87
CA VAL A 278 8.11 -20.61 3.46
C VAL A 278 8.97 -19.34 3.26
N TYR A 279 9.29 -18.62 4.35
CA TYR A 279 9.94 -17.30 4.27
C TYR A 279 11.09 -17.19 5.28
N ASP A 280 12.16 -16.49 4.90
CA ASP A 280 13.21 -16.08 5.82
C ASP A 280 13.05 -14.60 6.20
N GLY A 281 12.67 -14.36 7.46
CA GLY A 281 12.46 -13.03 8.01
C GLY A 281 13.73 -12.24 8.34
N SER A 282 14.90 -12.87 8.27
CA SER A 282 16.19 -12.21 8.53
C SER A 282 16.61 -11.27 7.39
N LEU A 283 15.99 -11.41 6.21
CA LEU A 283 16.12 -10.46 5.10
C LEU A 283 15.29 -9.21 5.41
N GLN A 284 15.96 -8.17 5.94
CA GLN A 284 15.54 -6.81 5.65
C GLN A 284 15.45 -6.68 4.13
N THR A 285 14.34 -6.09 3.64
CA THR A 285 14.27 -5.60 2.26
C THR A 285 15.58 -4.86 1.97
N PRO A 286 16.25 -5.11 0.81
CA PRO A 286 17.41 -4.32 0.45
C PRO A 286 17.06 -2.86 0.66
N ASP A 287 17.86 -2.15 1.45
CA ASP A 287 17.74 -0.70 1.53
C ASP A 287 17.72 -0.21 0.08
N PRO A 288 16.70 0.56 -0.37
CA PRO A 288 16.67 1.09 -1.72
C PRO A 288 17.87 2.00 -2.02
N ASN A 289 18.75 2.22 -1.04
CA ASN A 289 20.04 2.85 -1.20
C ASN A 289 21.13 2.00 -0.51
N PRO A 290 21.90 1.16 -1.24
CA PRO A 290 23.09 0.59 -0.65
C PRO A 290 24.13 1.70 -0.48
N ASP A 291 24.45 2.06 0.76
CA ASP A 291 25.71 2.73 1.04
C ASP A 291 26.84 1.88 0.42
N PRO A 292 27.79 2.47 -0.32
CA PRO A 292 28.81 1.72 -1.03
C PRO A 292 29.73 1.07 0.01
N VAL A 293 29.54 -0.22 0.27
CA VAL A 293 30.53 -1.02 1.00
C VAL A 293 31.70 -1.26 0.05
N THR A 294 32.66 -0.36 0.14
CA THR A 294 34.04 -0.55 -0.31
C THR A 294 34.62 -1.79 0.36
N ASN A 295 34.96 -2.80 -0.42
CA ASN A 295 36.11 -3.63 -0.09
C ASN A 295 37.15 -3.45 -1.20
N PRO A 296 38.26 -2.73 -0.92
CA PRO A 296 39.23 -2.33 -1.93
C PRO A 296 40.36 -3.34 -1.92
N ASP A 297 40.32 -4.35 -2.79
CA ASP A 297 41.54 -5.06 -3.15
C ASP A 297 41.31 -5.71 -4.51
N ILE A 298 42.29 -5.49 -5.40
CA ILE A 298 42.45 -5.97 -6.78
C ILE A 298 42.43 -4.80 -7.80
N PHE A 299 43.66 -4.45 -8.20
CA PHE A 299 44.11 -3.45 -9.18
C PHE A 299 44.50 -2.05 -8.67
N ASN A 300 45.52 -2.06 -7.82
CA ASN A 300 46.55 -1.03 -7.74
C ASN A 300 47.45 -1.11 -8.99
N ILE A 301 47.50 -0.06 -9.83
CA ILE A 301 48.72 0.30 -10.57
C ILE A 301 48.98 1.77 -10.26
N THR A 302 50.09 1.97 -9.57
CA THR A 302 50.58 3.22 -9.01
C THR A 302 50.96 4.24 -10.08
N ALA A 303 50.72 5.49 -9.69
CA ALA A 303 51.08 6.71 -10.35
C ALA A 303 52.59 6.93 -10.51
N ALA A 304 52.92 7.82 -11.45
CA ALA A 304 54.04 8.75 -11.30
C ALA A 304 53.65 10.12 -11.88
N THR A 305 53.45 11.08 -10.96
CA THR A 305 53.99 12.48 -10.92
C THR A 305 54.04 13.30 -12.23
N SER A 306 53.73 14.60 -12.28
CA SER A 306 53.56 15.67 -11.28
C SER A 306 52.98 16.92 -11.99
N PRO A 307 52.57 17.97 -11.26
CA PRO A 307 51.68 19.03 -11.75
C PRO A 307 52.40 20.29 -12.23
N ALA A 308 51.72 21.06 -13.09
CA ALA A 308 51.99 22.48 -13.27
C ALA A 308 50.65 23.22 -13.42
N ALA A 309 50.47 24.22 -12.55
CA ALA A 309 49.34 25.13 -12.50
C ALA A 309 49.46 26.21 -13.58
N GLU A 310 48.34 26.66 -14.15
CA GLU A 310 48.19 28.02 -14.69
C GLU A 310 46.74 28.51 -14.56
N PRO A 311 46.52 29.83 -14.46
CA PRO A 311 45.40 30.45 -13.74
C PRO A 311 44.28 30.99 -14.66
N GLU A 312 43.20 31.41 -14.00
CA GLU A 312 42.00 32.08 -14.51
C GLU A 312 42.25 33.20 -15.54
N ALA A 313 41.35 33.26 -16.52
CA ALA A 313 41.25 34.30 -17.54
C ALA A 313 40.73 35.64 -16.97
N PRO A 314 41.26 36.79 -17.40
CA PRO A 314 40.74 38.10 -17.01
C PRO A 314 39.55 38.56 -17.90
N PRO A 315 38.73 39.52 -17.41
CA PRO A 315 37.50 39.97 -18.07
C PRO A 315 37.77 40.94 -19.24
N PRO A 316 36.76 41.18 -20.12
CA PRO A 316 36.96 41.93 -21.36
C PRO A 316 37.13 43.45 -21.13
N PRO A 317 37.88 44.15 -22.00
CA PRO A 317 38.16 45.57 -21.81
C PRO A 317 37.01 46.50 -22.23
N VAL A 318 37.02 47.65 -21.57
CA VAL A 318 36.07 48.77 -21.58
C VAL A 318 36.11 49.57 -22.89
N ARG A 319 34.94 50.07 -23.31
CA ARG A 319 34.70 50.96 -24.46
C ARG A 319 35.51 52.27 -24.36
N GLY A 320 36.26 52.60 -25.42
CA GLY A 320 36.83 53.93 -25.64
C GLY A 320 35.84 54.92 -26.30
N PRO A 321 36.10 56.25 -26.20
CA PRO A 321 35.19 57.31 -26.62
C PRO A 321 35.13 57.50 -28.15
N PRO A 322 34.08 58.19 -28.67
CA PRO A 322 33.78 58.22 -30.10
C PRO A 322 34.74 59.11 -30.89
N VAL A 323 35.22 58.59 -32.02
CA VAL A 323 35.98 59.34 -33.03
C VAL A 323 35.01 60.01 -34.01
N PRO A 324 35.22 61.29 -34.41
CA PRO A 324 34.32 62.01 -35.31
C PRO A 324 34.39 61.51 -36.76
N ALA A 325 33.28 61.66 -37.47
CA ALA A 325 33.05 61.14 -38.81
C ALA A 325 33.99 61.74 -39.88
N PRO A 326 34.54 60.93 -40.81
CA PRO A 326 35.19 61.44 -42.00
C PRO A 326 34.17 61.81 -43.11
N PRO A 327 34.51 62.76 -44.01
CA PRO A 327 33.62 63.28 -45.05
C PRO A 327 33.26 62.23 -46.14
N PRO A 328 32.18 62.46 -46.90
CA PRO A 328 31.58 61.45 -47.78
C PRO A 328 32.56 60.97 -48.87
N ARG A 329 32.76 59.65 -48.92
CA ARG A 329 33.55 58.97 -49.94
C ARG A 329 32.68 58.82 -51.19
N VAL A 330 33.13 59.39 -52.31
CA VAL A 330 32.55 59.18 -53.64
C VAL A 330 32.55 57.67 -53.93
N GLU A 331 31.36 57.08 -54.11
CA GLU A 331 31.21 55.69 -54.52
C GLU A 331 31.84 55.52 -55.91
N THR A 332 32.94 54.78 -55.98
CA THR A 332 33.38 54.18 -57.24
C THR A 332 32.50 52.96 -57.51
N PRO A 333 32.04 52.75 -58.77
CA PRO A 333 31.16 51.63 -59.08
C PRO A 333 31.84 50.31 -58.74
N LYS A 334 31.15 49.47 -57.95
CA LYS A 334 31.56 48.08 -57.69
C LYS A 334 31.86 47.40 -59.03
N PRO A 335 33.03 46.76 -59.22
CA PRO A 335 33.25 45.94 -60.39
C PRO A 335 32.17 44.85 -60.44
N THR A 336 31.55 44.70 -61.60
CA THR A 336 30.62 43.60 -61.88
C THR A 336 31.27 42.27 -61.51
N PRO A 337 30.57 41.37 -60.78
CA PRO A 337 31.12 40.06 -60.48
C PRO A 337 31.45 39.35 -61.79
N ARG A 338 32.69 38.87 -61.92
CA ARG A 338 33.11 38.04 -63.05
C ARG A 338 32.11 36.87 -63.20
N PRO A 339 31.72 36.49 -64.42
CA PRO A 339 30.88 35.31 -64.64
C PRO A 339 31.53 34.10 -63.95
N VAL A 340 30.75 33.39 -63.14
CA VAL A 340 31.19 32.18 -62.45
C VAL A 340 31.70 31.20 -63.49
N VAL A 341 33.01 30.99 -63.54
CA VAL A 341 33.63 29.92 -64.32
C VAL A 341 33.06 28.62 -63.78
N ARG A 342 32.26 27.88 -64.59
CA ARG A 342 31.77 26.55 -64.21
C ARG A 342 33.00 25.66 -63.96
N GLN A 343 33.27 25.38 -62.69
CA GLN A 343 34.23 24.35 -62.32
C GLN A 343 33.70 23.01 -62.84
N PRO A 344 34.56 22.10 -63.34
CA PRO A 344 34.12 20.79 -63.79
C PRO A 344 33.43 20.04 -62.65
N ASP A 345 32.31 19.37 -62.94
CA ASP A 345 31.57 18.59 -61.96
C ASP A 345 32.47 17.45 -61.44
N THR A 346 32.94 17.57 -60.21
CA THR A 346 33.67 16.53 -59.48
C THR A 346 32.68 15.74 -58.63
N ALA A 347 33.05 14.52 -58.21
CA ALA A 347 32.22 13.74 -57.29
C ALA A 347 31.87 14.53 -56.01
N ALA A 348 32.82 15.31 -55.47
CA ALA A 348 32.61 16.17 -54.31
C ALA A 348 31.64 17.34 -54.56
N SER A 349 31.74 18.03 -55.71
CA SER A 349 30.83 19.13 -56.03
C SER A 349 29.41 18.62 -56.30
N LEU A 350 29.27 17.47 -56.95
CA LEU A 350 27.98 16.79 -57.12
C LEU A 350 27.40 16.31 -55.78
N ALA A 351 28.24 15.81 -54.86
CA ALA A 351 27.81 15.45 -53.51
C ALA A 351 27.27 16.66 -52.73
N THR A 352 27.94 17.83 -52.83
CA THR A 352 27.45 19.06 -52.20
C THR A 352 26.12 19.52 -52.81
N LYS A 353 25.99 19.46 -54.14
CA LYS A 353 24.73 19.76 -54.84
C LYS A 353 23.62 18.81 -54.40
N ALA A 354 23.89 17.51 -54.33
CA ALA A 354 22.95 16.51 -53.86
C ALA A 354 22.55 16.75 -52.39
N GLY A 355 23.49 17.13 -51.52
CA GLY A 355 23.22 17.53 -50.14
C GLY A 355 22.27 18.73 -50.03
N ALA A 356 22.40 19.72 -50.92
CA ALA A 356 21.46 20.85 -51.00
C ALA A 356 20.05 20.39 -51.44
N LEU A 357 19.96 19.43 -52.36
CA LEU A 357 18.67 18.82 -52.76
C LEU A 357 18.03 18.02 -51.62
N VAL A 358 18.82 17.30 -50.82
CA VAL A 358 18.35 16.65 -49.58
C VAL A 358 17.76 17.68 -48.61
N ALA A 359 18.44 18.81 -48.41
CA ALA A 359 17.94 19.90 -47.57
C ALA A 359 16.65 20.54 -48.11
N ALA A 360 16.49 20.57 -49.44
CA ALA A 360 15.28 21.00 -50.12
C ALA A 360 14.14 19.94 -50.11
N GLY A 361 14.38 18.74 -49.57
CA GLY A 361 13.39 17.66 -49.50
C GLY A 361 13.15 16.90 -50.81
N THR A 362 13.93 17.17 -51.86
CA THR A 362 13.80 16.53 -53.18
C THR A 362 14.68 15.27 -53.27
N TYR A 363 14.27 14.24 -52.53
CA TYR A 363 15.10 13.03 -52.34
C TYR A 363 15.33 12.20 -53.62
N GLY A 364 14.40 12.24 -54.59
CA GLY A 364 14.57 11.55 -55.87
C GLY A 364 15.68 12.15 -56.73
N ASP A 365 15.68 13.48 -56.86
CA ASP A 365 16.70 14.21 -57.62
C ASP A 365 18.06 14.18 -56.91
N ALA A 366 18.05 14.25 -55.57
CA ALA A 366 19.24 14.06 -54.75
C ALA A 366 19.85 12.67 -54.98
N LEU A 367 19.02 11.61 -55.00
CA LEU A 367 19.48 10.25 -55.27
C LEU A 367 20.13 10.13 -56.64
N ALA A 368 19.50 10.67 -57.69
CA ALA A 368 20.05 10.67 -59.04
C ALA A 368 21.39 11.42 -59.12
N THR A 369 21.52 12.55 -58.41
CA THR A 369 22.76 13.35 -58.35
C THR A 369 23.86 12.61 -57.57
N TYR A 370 23.53 11.89 -56.50
CA TYR A 370 24.49 11.03 -55.80
C TYR A 370 24.93 9.84 -56.65
N ASP A 371 24.01 9.22 -57.42
CA ASP A 371 24.36 8.15 -58.36
C ASP A 371 25.30 8.67 -59.47
N GLU A 372 25.11 9.91 -59.94
CA GLU A 372 26.03 10.56 -60.88
C GLU A 372 27.42 10.80 -60.26
N ALA A 373 27.48 11.29 -59.02
CA ALA A 373 28.73 11.43 -58.28
C ALA A 373 29.48 10.09 -58.13
N LEU A 374 28.74 9.01 -57.88
CA LEU A 374 29.29 7.66 -57.73
C LEU A 374 29.71 7.02 -59.07
N ARG A 375 29.21 7.50 -60.21
CA ARG A 375 29.74 7.12 -61.53
C ARG A 375 31.12 7.73 -61.79
N LEU A 376 31.36 8.94 -61.29
CA LEU A 376 32.66 9.62 -61.40
C LEU A 376 33.68 9.03 -60.42
N ASP A 377 33.27 8.79 -59.18
CA ASP A 377 34.08 8.14 -58.16
C ASP A 377 33.24 7.11 -57.38
N PRO A 378 33.32 5.81 -57.74
CA PRO A 378 32.63 4.75 -57.03
C PRO A 378 33.04 4.60 -55.57
N GLY A 379 34.22 5.11 -55.17
CA GLY A 379 34.76 5.02 -53.82
C GLY A 379 34.38 6.17 -52.89
N HIS A 380 33.65 7.19 -53.38
CA HIS A 380 33.36 8.40 -52.62
C HIS A 380 32.37 8.15 -51.47
N VAL A 381 32.90 7.97 -50.25
CA VAL A 381 32.12 7.62 -49.04
C VAL A 381 30.95 8.59 -48.77
N PRO A 382 31.13 9.94 -48.81
CA PRO A 382 30.02 10.87 -48.56
C PRO A 382 28.86 10.71 -49.54
N SER A 383 29.14 10.40 -50.82
CA SER A 383 28.09 10.15 -51.80
C SER A 383 27.39 8.81 -51.57
N GLN A 384 28.10 7.78 -51.09
CA GLN A 384 27.49 6.50 -50.72
C GLN A 384 26.56 6.64 -49.51
N GLU A 385 26.98 7.38 -48.48
CA GLU A 385 26.16 7.69 -47.29
C GLU A 385 24.95 8.58 -47.63
N GLY A 386 25.17 9.61 -48.46
CA GLY A 386 24.11 10.48 -48.95
C GLY A 386 23.08 9.73 -49.79
N ARG A 387 23.54 8.84 -50.68
CA ARG A 387 22.69 7.90 -51.45
C ARG A 387 21.86 7.02 -50.53
N ALA A 388 22.49 6.37 -49.55
CA ALA A 388 21.80 5.50 -48.61
C ALA A 388 20.75 6.27 -47.79
N THR A 389 21.07 7.49 -47.35
CA THR A 389 20.12 8.38 -46.66
C THR A 389 18.91 8.73 -47.52
N CYS A 390 19.12 9.04 -48.81
CA CYS A 390 18.03 9.28 -49.76
C CYS A 390 17.15 8.03 -49.95
N LEU A 391 17.76 6.84 -50.06
CA LEU A 391 17.04 5.57 -50.16
C LEU A 391 16.15 5.33 -48.94
N VAL A 392 16.64 5.62 -47.73
CA VAL A 392 15.83 5.54 -46.50
C VAL A 392 14.63 6.49 -46.56
N ARG A 393 14.84 7.74 -47.00
CA ARG A 393 13.77 8.74 -47.13
C ARG A 393 12.74 8.38 -48.20
N LEU A 394 13.14 7.64 -49.22
CA LEU A 394 12.26 7.11 -50.28
C LEU A 394 11.63 5.76 -49.90
N ASN A 395 11.74 5.33 -48.65
CA ASN A 395 11.23 4.05 -48.14
C ASN A 395 11.83 2.80 -48.82
N ARG A 396 13.02 2.94 -49.43
CA ARG A 396 13.81 1.84 -50.04
C ARG A 396 14.85 1.32 -49.05
N LYS A 397 14.39 0.95 -47.84
CA LYS A 397 15.26 0.56 -46.71
C LYS A 397 16.16 -0.66 -46.99
N PRO A 398 15.73 -1.74 -47.67
CA PRO A 398 16.60 -2.88 -47.97
C PRO A 398 17.84 -2.49 -48.79
N GLU A 399 17.66 -1.63 -49.80
CA GLU A 399 18.78 -1.16 -50.62
C GLU A 399 19.73 -0.25 -49.84
N ALA A 400 19.20 0.57 -48.92
CA ALA A 400 20.03 1.38 -48.03
C ALA A 400 20.88 0.51 -47.09
N ILE A 401 20.29 -0.56 -46.53
CA ILE A 401 21.00 -1.53 -45.69
C ILE A 401 22.18 -2.14 -46.45
N ASP A 402 21.99 -2.54 -47.71
CA ASP A 402 23.06 -3.13 -48.51
C ASP A 402 24.21 -2.15 -48.76
N VAL A 403 23.91 -0.86 -48.95
CA VAL A 403 24.93 0.18 -49.09
C VAL A 403 25.72 0.36 -47.80
N TYR A 404 25.03 0.47 -46.65
CA TYR A 404 25.70 0.60 -45.36
C TYR A 404 26.50 -0.64 -44.97
N LYS A 405 26.01 -1.85 -45.29
CA LYS A 405 26.79 -3.09 -45.12
C LYS A 405 28.09 -3.06 -45.93
N ARG A 406 28.04 -2.66 -47.21
CA ARG A 406 29.24 -2.53 -48.04
C ARG A 406 30.24 -1.52 -47.47
N LEU A 407 29.74 -0.38 -46.98
CA LEU A 407 30.55 0.64 -46.32
C LEU A 407 31.28 0.07 -45.10
N VAL A 408 30.57 -0.62 -44.21
CA VAL A 408 31.14 -1.24 -43.00
C VAL A 408 32.11 -2.37 -43.34
N THR A 409 31.85 -3.17 -44.38
CA THR A 409 32.81 -4.22 -44.80
C THR A 409 34.11 -3.65 -45.36
N LYS A 410 34.07 -2.47 -45.98
CA LYS A 410 35.25 -1.80 -46.55
C LYS A 410 36.02 -1.02 -45.49
N ASP A 411 35.30 -0.37 -44.57
CA ASP A 411 35.85 0.33 -43.43
C ASP A 411 35.04 0.00 -42.17
N ALA A 412 35.58 -0.93 -41.39
CA ALA A 412 34.96 -1.34 -40.14
C ALA A 412 34.88 -0.20 -39.12
N ARG A 413 35.70 0.85 -39.24
CA ARG A 413 35.72 2.01 -38.33
C ARG A 413 34.75 3.13 -38.72
N ASN A 414 33.95 2.93 -39.77
CA ASN A 414 32.92 3.91 -40.13
C ASN A 414 31.74 3.86 -39.15
N VAL A 415 31.85 4.64 -38.07
CA VAL A 415 30.84 4.80 -37.02
C VAL A 415 29.51 5.34 -37.57
N ALA A 416 29.55 6.22 -38.58
CA ALA A 416 28.33 6.79 -39.16
C ALA A 416 27.50 5.72 -39.89
N ALA A 417 28.17 4.88 -40.70
CA ALA A 417 27.55 3.74 -41.36
C ALA A 417 27.05 2.69 -40.35
N LEU A 418 27.81 2.38 -39.29
CA LEU A 418 27.37 1.48 -38.23
C LEU A 418 26.13 1.98 -37.50
N ARG A 419 26.09 3.27 -37.11
CA ARG A 419 24.93 3.88 -36.45
C ARG A 419 23.70 3.85 -37.35
N ALA A 420 23.87 4.14 -38.64
CA ALA A 420 22.78 4.03 -39.62
C ALA A 420 22.29 2.59 -39.78
N LEU A 421 23.20 1.61 -39.81
CA LEU A 421 22.87 0.20 -39.94
C LEU A 421 22.10 -0.33 -38.72
N VAL A 422 22.53 0.02 -37.50
CA VAL A 422 21.81 -0.31 -36.26
C VAL A 422 20.37 0.23 -36.31
N ARG A 423 20.19 1.52 -36.64
CA ARG A 423 18.87 2.15 -36.75
C ARG A 423 17.99 1.46 -37.77
N LEU A 424 18.53 1.12 -38.93
CA LEU A 424 17.78 0.44 -40.00
C LEU A 424 17.41 -1.00 -39.63
N HIS A 425 18.29 -1.73 -38.94
CA HIS A 425 17.96 -3.07 -38.45
C HIS A 425 16.89 -3.04 -37.36
N ALA A 426 16.93 -2.06 -36.46
CA ALA A 426 15.87 -1.84 -35.47
C ALA A 426 14.52 -1.52 -36.15
N ASP A 427 14.51 -0.60 -37.12
CA ASP A 427 13.31 -0.23 -37.90
C ASP A 427 12.68 -1.42 -38.62
N GLU A 428 13.51 -2.28 -39.22
CA GLU A 428 13.07 -3.48 -39.95
C GLU A 428 12.80 -4.67 -39.02
N ARG A 429 12.87 -4.48 -37.70
CA ARG A 429 12.71 -5.53 -36.67
C ARG A 429 13.67 -6.72 -36.83
N ARG A 430 14.83 -6.48 -37.42
CA ARG A 430 15.93 -7.46 -37.56
C ARG A 430 16.79 -7.43 -36.30
N TRP A 431 16.21 -7.91 -35.20
CA TRP A 431 16.77 -7.73 -33.85
C TRP A 431 18.12 -8.44 -33.64
N ARG A 432 18.37 -9.56 -34.29
CA ARG A 432 19.64 -10.29 -34.19
C ARG A 432 20.78 -9.53 -34.86
N GLU A 433 20.56 -9.10 -36.10
CA GLU A 433 21.51 -8.30 -36.87
C GLU A 433 21.70 -6.91 -36.24
N CYS A 434 20.66 -6.36 -35.60
CA CYS A 434 20.76 -5.15 -34.80
C CYS A 434 21.75 -5.34 -33.63
N LEU A 435 21.62 -6.42 -32.85
CA LEU A 435 22.53 -6.69 -31.73
C LEU A 435 23.99 -6.88 -32.16
N GLU A 436 24.22 -7.56 -33.28
CA GLU A 436 25.56 -7.70 -33.84
C GLU A 436 26.17 -6.33 -34.20
N ALA A 437 25.40 -5.51 -34.94
CA ALA A 437 25.85 -4.17 -35.33
C ALA A 437 26.06 -3.23 -34.12
N VAL A 438 25.21 -3.33 -33.10
CA VAL A 438 25.37 -2.59 -31.83
C VAL A 438 26.63 -3.05 -31.09
N GLY A 439 26.91 -4.35 -31.08
CA GLY A 439 28.14 -4.88 -30.50
C GLY A 439 29.40 -4.31 -31.14
N GLU A 440 29.44 -4.23 -32.48
CA GLU A 440 30.56 -3.60 -33.19
C GLU A 440 30.65 -2.09 -32.92
N LEU A 441 29.51 -1.40 -32.82
CA LEU A 441 29.47 0.02 -32.50
C LEU A 441 30.01 0.30 -31.10
N LEU A 442 29.58 -0.47 -30.09
CA LEU A 442 30.02 -0.31 -28.70
C LEU A 442 31.48 -0.68 -28.49
N ARG A 443 32.05 -1.60 -29.29
CA ARG A 443 33.50 -1.85 -29.28
C ARG A 443 34.32 -0.62 -29.68
N GLN A 444 33.80 0.21 -30.58
CA GLN A 444 34.47 1.44 -31.03
C GLN A 444 34.15 2.63 -30.14
N ARG A 445 32.92 2.69 -29.62
CA ARG A 445 32.40 3.75 -28.76
C ARG A 445 31.69 3.13 -27.55
N PRO A 446 32.42 2.78 -26.48
CA PRO A 446 31.84 2.12 -25.30
C PRO A 446 30.79 2.97 -24.59
N ASN A 447 30.95 4.30 -24.60
CA ASN A 447 30.10 5.24 -23.86
C ASN A 447 29.04 5.91 -24.76
N GLU A 448 28.43 5.18 -25.69
CA GLU A 448 27.37 5.71 -26.55
C GLU A 448 25.99 5.30 -26.03
N SER A 449 25.36 6.17 -25.23
CA SER A 449 24.04 5.94 -24.61
C SER A 449 22.97 5.48 -25.63
N SER A 450 22.90 6.12 -26.81
CA SER A 450 21.93 5.74 -27.85
C SER A 450 22.13 4.33 -28.41
N ALA A 451 23.36 3.81 -28.44
CA ALA A 451 23.67 2.46 -28.89
C ALA A 451 23.30 1.42 -27.81
N LEU A 452 23.55 1.73 -26.53
CA LEU A 452 23.13 0.92 -25.40
C LEU A 452 21.60 0.85 -25.27
N GLN A 453 20.90 1.97 -25.51
CA GLN A 453 19.45 1.98 -25.59
C GLN A 453 18.93 1.06 -26.71
N MET A 454 19.52 1.11 -27.90
CA MET A 454 19.15 0.22 -29.02
C MET A 454 19.51 -1.25 -28.74
N LYS A 455 20.58 -1.50 -27.96
CA LYS A 455 20.91 -2.84 -27.42
C LYS A 455 19.77 -3.33 -26.53
N GLY A 456 19.33 -2.51 -25.58
CA GLY A 456 18.22 -2.80 -24.69
C GLY A 456 16.94 -3.11 -25.47
N ASP A 457 16.59 -2.26 -26.44
CA ASP A 457 15.39 -2.42 -27.27
C ASP A 457 15.40 -3.75 -28.03
N ALA A 458 16.53 -4.10 -28.65
CA ALA A 458 16.68 -5.36 -29.37
C ALA A 458 16.63 -6.57 -28.43
N LEU A 459 17.24 -6.49 -27.24
CA LEU A 459 17.19 -7.55 -26.22
C LEU A 459 15.78 -7.75 -25.66
N THR A 460 15.04 -6.65 -25.41
CA THR A 460 13.63 -6.71 -24.98
C THR A 460 12.77 -7.45 -26.02
N ASN A 461 12.93 -7.12 -27.31
CA ASN A 461 12.19 -7.77 -28.39
C ASN A 461 12.61 -9.24 -28.64
N LEU A 462 13.81 -9.62 -28.20
CA LEU A 462 14.28 -11.01 -28.22
C LEU A 462 13.92 -11.79 -26.94
N GLY A 463 13.23 -11.16 -25.98
CA GLY A 463 12.82 -11.78 -24.71
C GLY A 463 13.93 -11.87 -23.66
N ARG A 464 15.12 -11.32 -23.94
CA ARG A 464 16.29 -11.34 -23.03
C ARG A 464 16.22 -10.18 -22.04
N ARG A 465 15.21 -10.19 -21.17
CA ARG A 465 14.89 -9.08 -20.25
C ARG A 465 16.01 -8.70 -19.28
N PRO A 466 16.73 -9.63 -18.63
CA PRO A 466 17.80 -9.26 -17.69
C PRO A 466 18.93 -8.49 -18.38
N GLU A 467 19.34 -8.96 -19.56
CA GLU A 467 20.37 -8.28 -20.35
C GLU A 467 19.89 -6.95 -20.92
N ALA A 468 18.60 -6.84 -21.26
CA ALA A 468 18.00 -5.60 -21.69
C ALA A 468 18.02 -4.56 -20.57
N LEU A 469 17.64 -4.95 -19.34
CA LEU A 469 17.69 -4.10 -18.16
C LEU A 469 19.10 -3.58 -17.91
N ALA A 470 20.10 -4.46 -17.91
CA ALA A 470 21.51 -4.07 -17.76
C ALA A 470 21.95 -3.06 -18.84
N ALA A 471 21.55 -3.27 -20.09
CA ALA A 471 21.87 -2.32 -21.18
C ALA A 471 21.20 -0.95 -20.99
N TYR A 472 19.96 -0.89 -20.51
CA TYR A 472 19.31 0.38 -20.21
C TYR A 472 19.91 1.09 -18.98
N GLU A 473 20.31 0.33 -17.95
CA GLU A 473 21.00 0.87 -16.77
C GLU A 473 22.37 1.45 -17.14
N GLU A 474 23.15 0.75 -17.99
CA GLU A 474 24.40 1.27 -18.56
C GLU A 474 24.15 2.57 -19.36
N ALA A 475 23.08 2.63 -20.15
CA ALA A 475 22.71 3.83 -20.91
C ALA A 475 22.33 5.00 -19.97
N ALA A 476 21.55 4.72 -18.92
CA ALA A 476 21.11 5.71 -17.92
C ALA A 476 22.26 6.18 -17.03
N ALA A 477 23.31 5.38 -16.83
CA ALA A 477 24.53 5.83 -16.15
C ALA A 477 25.30 6.89 -16.97
N ILE A 478 25.20 6.83 -18.30
CA ILE A 478 25.84 7.80 -19.22
C ILE A 478 24.96 9.05 -19.37
N ASP A 479 23.64 8.89 -19.49
CA ASP A 479 22.68 10.00 -19.58
C ASP A 479 21.56 9.88 -18.52
N PRO A 480 21.81 10.30 -17.27
CA PRO A 480 20.84 10.18 -16.18
C PRO A 480 19.60 11.05 -16.33
N GLY A 481 19.62 12.02 -17.25
CA GLY A 481 18.56 12.99 -17.50
C GLY A 481 17.50 12.53 -18.50
N ASP A 482 17.70 11.38 -19.16
CA ASP A 482 16.76 10.86 -20.14
C ASP A 482 15.57 10.13 -19.46
N ASP A 483 14.43 10.82 -19.39
CA ASP A 483 13.18 10.28 -18.85
C ASP A 483 12.66 9.05 -19.64
N ASN A 484 12.96 8.96 -20.94
CA ASN A 484 12.55 7.81 -21.76
C ASN A 484 13.33 6.55 -21.39
N LEU A 485 14.62 6.67 -21.03
CA LEU A 485 15.40 5.55 -20.49
C LEU A 485 14.86 5.09 -19.14
N ARG A 486 14.50 6.02 -18.25
CA ARG A 486 13.89 5.68 -16.95
C ARG A 486 12.59 4.92 -17.12
N GLN A 487 11.74 5.34 -18.05
CA GLN A 487 10.49 4.65 -18.36
C GLN A 487 10.76 3.22 -18.89
N LYS A 488 11.72 3.06 -19.83
CA LYS A 488 12.09 1.73 -20.36
C LYS A 488 12.64 0.79 -19.29
N ILE A 489 13.45 1.31 -18.37
CA ILE A 489 13.94 0.56 -17.20
C ILE A 489 12.75 0.07 -16.38
N GLU A 490 11.80 0.95 -16.04
CA GLU A 490 10.61 0.58 -15.27
C GLU A 490 9.74 -0.46 -15.98
N GLU A 491 9.55 -0.33 -17.29
CA GLU A 491 8.76 -1.26 -18.11
C GLU A 491 9.39 -2.67 -18.20
N VAL A 492 10.73 -2.73 -18.24
CA VAL A 492 11.48 -3.98 -18.37
C VAL A 492 11.78 -4.59 -17.01
N ARG A 493 11.81 -3.78 -15.95
CA ARG A 493 12.07 -4.25 -14.58
C ARG A 493 11.00 -5.25 -14.18
N VAL A 494 11.45 -6.45 -13.86
CA VAL A 494 10.58 -7.48 -13.32
C VAL A 494 10.33 -7.16 -11.85
N ASP A 495 9.06 -6.99 -11.49
CA ASP A 495 8.64 -6.86 -10.08
C ASP A 495 8.79 -8.22 -9.38
N VAL A 496 10.02 -8.56 -8.98
CA VAL A 496 10.35 -9.80 -8.27
C VAL A 496 9.51 -9.95 -6.99
N PRO A 497 9.34 -8.92 -6.14
CA PRO A 497 8.41 -9.00 -5.01
C PRO A 497 6.96 -9.33 -5.40
N GLY A 498 6.45 -8.71 -6.47
CA GLY A 498 5.11 -8.98 -6.99
C GLY A 498 4.96 -10.39 -7.57
N LEU A 499 5.96 -10.87 -8.33
CA LEU A 499 6.01 -12.24 -8.83
C LEU A 499 6.10 -13.25 -7.69
N LEU A 500 6.95 -13.00 -6.69
CA LEU A 500 7.11 -13.87 -5.53
C LEU A 500 5.78 -14.01 -4.78
N SER A 501 5.07 -12.90 -4.56
CA SER A 501 3.74 -12.90 -3.97
C SER A 501 2.76 -13.76 -4.79
N ARG A 502 2.73 -13.59 -6.12
CA ARG A 502 1.88 -14.37 -7.02
C ARG A 502 2.25 -15.86 -7.03
N ALA A 503 3.54 -16.20 -7.03
CA ALA A 503 4.05 -17.57 -7.01
C ALA A 503 3.63 -18.29 -5.72
N LEU A 504 3.79 -17.61 -4.58
CA LEU A 504 3.36 -18.11 -3.28
C LEU A 504 1.84 -18.29 -3.21
N ILE A 505 1.07 -17.36 -3.79
CA ILE A 505 -0.39 -17.50 -3.90
C ILE A 505 -0.76 -18.71 -4.75
N ALA A 506 -0.13 -18.89 -5.92
CA ALA A 506 -0.40 -20.03 -6.79
C ALA A 506 -0.07 -21.36 -6.09
N SER A 507 1.07 -21.43 -5.38
CA SER A 507 1.51 -22.60 -4.60
C SER A 507 0.52 -22.93 -3.48
N ALA A 508 0.09 -21.91 -2.74
CA ALA A 508 -0.91 -22.07 -1.68
C ALA A 508 -2.29 -22.45 -2.21
N SER A 509 -2.65 -22.03 -3.42
CA SER A 509 -3.93 -22.34 -4.08
C SER A 509 -3.96 -23.73 -4.71
N GLY A 510 -2.87 -24.51 -4.60
CA GLY A 510 -2.76 -25.82 -5.23
C GLY A 510 -2.47 -25.77 -6.73
N ASN A 511 -2.29 -24.59 -7.33
CA ASN A 511 -1.90 -24.46 -8.73
C ASN A 511 -0.37 -24.54 -8.85
N TYR A 512 0.17 -25.73 -8.59
CA TYR A 512 1.62 -25.95 -8.50
C TYR A 512 2.34 -25.68 -9.82
N ALA A 513 1.73 -26.01 -10.97
CA ALA A 513 2.32 -25.74 -12.27
C ALA A 513 2.55 -24.24 -12.50
N GLN A 514 1.54 -23.41 -12.19
CA GLN A 514 1.67 -21.96 -12.27
C GLN A 514 2.68 -21.42 -11.25
N ALA A 515 2.69 -21.97 -10.04
CA ALA A 515 3.63 -21.56 -9.00
C ALA A 515 5.09 -21.82 -9.40
N LEU A 516 5.38 -23.02 -9.91
CA LEU A 516 6.70 -23.41 -10.38
C LEU A 516 7.16 -22.49 -11.51
N ASN A 517 6.32 -22.22 -12.50
CA ASN A 517 6.64 -21.28 -13.58
C ASN A 517 6.95 -19.87 -13.04
N LEU A 518 6.18 -19.36 -12.08
CA LEU A 518 6.43 -18.04 -11.50
C LEU A 518 7.70 -18.01 -10.65
N PHE A 519 8.07 -19.11 -9.98
CA PHE A 519 9.36 -19.22 -9.31
C PHE A 519 10.50 -19.31 -10.32
N ASP A 520 10.32 -20.01 -11.44
CA ASP A 520 11.28 -20.06 -12.54
C ASP A 520 11.50 -18.67 -13.13
N ASP A 521 10.44 -17.90 -13.39
CA ASP A 521 10.52 -16.51 -13.85
C ASP A 521 11.34 -15.63 -12.89
N ILE A 522 11.22 -15.85 -11.58
CA ILE A 522 12.02 -15.13 -10.57
C ILE A 522 13.48 -15.57 -10.64
N LEU A 523 13.73 -16.87 -10.72
CA LEU A 523 15.08 -17.45 -10.75
C LEU A 523 15.82 -17.17 -12.07
N GLU A 524 15.11 -16.85 -13.15
CA GLU A 524 15.73 -16.33 -14.37
C GLU A 524 16.34 -14.93 -14.17
N VAL A 525 15.71 -14.10 -13.31
CA VAL A 525 16.19 -12.75 -13.01
C VAL A 525 17.18 -12.76 -11.85
N GLU A 526 16.87 -13.50 -10.80
CA GLU A 526 17.67 -13.65 -9.58
C GLU A 526 17.92 -15.14 -9.28
N PRO A 527 18.94 -15.77 -9.91
CA PRO A 527 19.19 -17.20 -9.78
C PRO A 527 19.44 -17.71 -8.37
N SER A 528 19.91 -16.83 -7.48
CA SER A 528 20.20 -17.11 -6.07
C SER A 528 19.11 -16.60 -5.12
N ASN A 529 17.91 -16.29 -5.61
CA ASN A 529 16.82 -15.82 -4.75
C ASN A 529 16.36 -16.95 -3.81
N VAL A 530 16.75 -16.82 -2.54
CA VAL A 530 16.47 -17.79 -1.48
C VAL A 530 14.98 -18.02 -1.28
N ASN A 531 14.17 -16.95 -1.26
CA ASN A 531 12.73 -17.07 -1.03
C ASN A 531 12.03 -17.77 -2.20
N ALA A 532 12.48 -17.54 -3.44
CA ALA A 532 11.97 -18.24 -4.62
C ALA A 532 12.35 -19.73 -4.60
N LEU A 533 13.60 -20.07 -4.24
CA LEU A 533 14.04 -21.45 -4.11
C LEU A 533 13.29 -22.22 -3.00
N ILE A 534 13.12 -21.62 -1.82
CA ILE A 534 12.34 -22.21 -0.72
C ILE A 534 10.87 -22.36 -1.14
N GLY A 535 10.27 -21.33 -1.74
CA GLY A 535 8.89 -21.39 -2.24
C GLY A 535 8.69 -22.46 -3.32
N LYS A 536 9.66 -22.62 -4.21
CA LYS A 536 9.69 -23.65 -5.25
C LYS A 536 9.83 -25.04 -4.64
N ALA A 537 10.67 -25.21 -3.62
CA ALA A 537 10.78 -26.47 -2.88
C ALA A 537 9.45 -26.89 -2.24
N VAL A 538 8.76 -25.96 -1.59
CA VAL A 538 7.42 -26.22 -1.00
C VAL A 538 6.41 -26.60 -2.09
N ALA A 539 6.44 -25.94 -3.25
CA ALA A 539 5.57 -26.29 -4.38
C ALA A 539 5.88 -27.69 -4.95
N TYR A 540 7.16 -28.08 -5.05
CA TYR A 540 7.56 -29.42 -5.45
C TYR A 540 7.10 -30.48 -4.46
N ARG A 541 7.33 -30.29 -3.15
CA ARG A 541 6.86 -31.21 -2.11
C ARG A 541 5.35 -31.44 -2.20
N ARG A 542 4.58 -30.35 -2.27
CA ARG A 542 3.11 -30.40 -2.34
C ARG A 542 2.57 -30.97 -3.65
N SER A 543 3.36 -30.94 -4.73
CA SER A 543 3.02 -31.60 -6.00
C SER A 543 3.49 -33.05 -6.09
N GLY A 544 3.99 -33.63 -4.98
CA GLY A 544 4.43 -35.02 -4.92
C GLY A 544 5.83 -35.25 -5.50
N LYS A 545 6.67 -34.22 -5.50
CA LYS A 545 8.05 -34.23 -6.03
C LYS A 545 9.06 -33.91 -4.92
N PRO A 546 9.23 -34.80 -3.92
CA PRO A 546 10.05 -34.53 -2.74
C PRO A 546 11.55 -34.39 -3.07
N GLN A 547 12.06 -35.13 -4.04
CA GLN A 547 13.49 -35.06 -4.41
C GLN A 547 13.86 -33.72 -5.06
N GLU A 548 13.01 -33.20 -5.96
CA GLU A 548 13.20 -31.88 -6.56
C GLU A 548 13.08 -30.77 -5.51
N ALA A 549 12.24 -30.97 -4.49
CA ALA A 549 12.16 -30.06 -3.36
C ALA A 549 13.47 -30.01 -2.57
N VAL A 550 14.05 -31.18 -2.23
CA VAL A 550 15.35 -31.26 -1.54
C VAL A 550 16.45 -30.59 -2.38
N ASN A 551 16.50 -30.84 -3.69
CA ASN A 551 17.49 -30.19 -4.57
C ASN A 551 17.41 -28.65 -4.51
N CYS A 552 16.19 -28.08 -4.50
CA CYS A 552 16.02 -26.63 -4.34
C CYS A 552 16.53 -26.13 -2.97
N LEU A 553 16.33 -26.90 -1.90
CA LEU A 553 16.81 -26.55 -0.57
C LEU A 553 18.33 -26.71 -0.45
N ASP A 554 18.92 -27.71 -1.09
CA ASP A 554 20.37 -27.89 -1.12
C ASP A 554 21.05 -26.75 -1.89
N LEU A 555 20.42 -26.20 -2.93
CA LEU A 555 20.89 -24.96 -3.58
C LEU A 555 20.89 -23.77 -2.60
N VAL A 556 19.85 -23.64 -1.78
CA VAL A 556 19.79 -22.60 -0.74
C VAL A 556 20.89 -22.82 0.28
N LEU A 557 21.10 -24.05 0.77
CA LEU A 557 22.12 -24.38 1.75
C LEU A 557 23.54 -24.26 1.20
N GLY A 558 23.74 -24.41 -0.11
CA GLY A 558 25.01 -24.14 -0.78
C GLY A 558 25.39 -22.65 -0.76
N VAL A 559 24.41 -21.75 -0.83
CA VAL A 559 24.62 -20.29 -0.75
C VAL A 559 24.59 -19.80 0.70
N GLN A 560 23.68 -20.35 1.51
CA GLN A 560 23.43 -20.00 2.90
C GLN A 560 23.34 -21.27 3.76
N PRO A 561 24.49 -21.82 4.21
CA PRO A 561 24.54 -23.06 4.98
C PRO A 561 23.71 -23.04 6.27
N ASN A 562 23.48 -21.85 6.82
CA ASN A 562 22.80 -21.65 8.09
C ASN A 562 21.34 -21.19 7.93
N ASN A 563 20.74 -21.34 6.74
CA ASN A 563 19.37 -20.90 6.52
C ASN A 563 18.36 -21.77 7.28
N ALA A 564 17.76 -21.19 8.34
CA ALA A 564 16.82 -21.89 9.23
C ALA A 564 15.63 -22.51 8.48
N SER A 565 15.02 -21.75 7.56
CA SER A 565 13.85 -22.17 6.81
C SER A 565 14.18 -23.32 5.85
N ALA A 566 15.35 -23.29 5.23
CA ALA A 566 15.81 -24.37 4.36
C ALA A 566 16.10 -25.66 5.15
N LEU A 567 16.81 -25.56 6.28
CA LEU A 567 17.09 -26.70 7.16
C LEU A 567 15.80 -27.35 7.69
N LEU A 568 14.85 -26.54 8.18
CA LEU A 568 13.58 -27.06 8.70
C LEU A 568 12.76 -27.77 7.60
N ASN A 569 12.59 -27.14 6.43
CA ASN A 569 11.83 -27.76 5.34
C ASN A 569 12.51 -29.02 4.81
N ARG A 570 13.85 -29.04 4.75
CA ARG A 570 14.62 -30.20 4.33
C ARG A 570 14.43 -31.34 5.32
N GLY A 571 14.54 -31.08 6.62
CA GLY A 571 14.24 -32.04 7.68
C GLY A 571 12.81 -32.60 7.58
N ASN A 572 11.82 -31.74 7.38
CA ASN A 572 10.42 -32.14 7.23
C ASN A 572 10.19 -33.05 6.01
N ILE A 573 10.82 -32.73 4.87
CA ILE A 573 10.70 -33.53 3.64
C ILE A 573 11.36 -34.90 3.83
N LEU A 574 12.58 -34.93 4.37
CA LEU A 574 13.31 -36.18 4.62
C LEU A 574 12.58 -37.08 5.62
N LEU A 575 12.00 -36.48 6.67
CA LEU A 575 11.18 -37.19 7.64
C LEU A 575 9.93 -37.83 7.03
N ALA A 576 9.32 -37.15 6.04
CA ALA A 576 8.15 -37.65 5.33
C ALA A 576 8.52 -38.80 4.37
N GLU A 577 9.69 -38.73 3.73
CA GLU A 577 10.25 -39.79 2.89
C GLU A 577 10.78 -40.99 3.69
N GLY A 578 10.93 -40.84 5.01
CA GLY A 578 11.43 -41.89 5.91
C GLY A 578 12.95 -41.92 6.07
N ASP A 579 13.67 -40.95 5.50
CA ASP A 579 15.09 -40.71 5.79
C ASP A 579 15.22 -40.03 7.16
N LEU A 580 15.14 -40.85 8.20
CA LEU A 580 15.19 -40.37 9.57
C LEU A 580 16.57 -39.78 9.91
N GLU A 581 17.66 -40.35 9.38
CA GLU A 581 19.03 -39.88 9.66
C GLU A 581 19.29 -38.50 9.04
N GLY A 582 18.92 -38.31 7.77
CA GLY A 582 19.04 -37.01 7.11
C GLY A 582 18.12 -35.95 7.74
N ALA A 583 16.94 -36.35 8.21
CA ALA A 583 16.05 -35.45 8.95
C ALA A 583 16.65 -35.03 10.30
N LEU A 584 17.21 -35.98 11.05
CA LEU A 584 17.85 -35.69 12.34
C LEU A 584 19.04 -34.75 12.17
N ASP A 585 19.89 -34.97 11.16
CA ASP A 585 21.03 -34.08 10.87
C ASP A 585 20.58 -32.63 10.59
N ALA A 586 19.53 -32.46 9.79
CA ALA A 586 18.97 -31.14 9.50
C ALA A 586 18.44 -30.44 10.77
N TYR A 587 17.73 -31.15 11.65
CA TYR A 587 17.21 -30.57 12.89
C TYR A 587 18.30 -30.36 13.96
N ASP A 588 19.30 -31.25 14.06
CA ASP A 588 20.45 -31.08 14.94
C ASP A 588 21.26 -29.84 14.57
N HIS A 589 21.45 -29.59 13.27
CA HIS A 589 22.08 -28.36 12.80
C HIS A 589 21.21 -27.12 13.12
N LEU A 590 19.89 -27.24 12.96
CA LEU A 590 18.96 -26.15 13.25
C LEU A 590 18.93 -25.78 14.74
N THR A 591 18.92 -26.76 15.65
CA THR A 591 18.92 -26.51 17.10
C THR A 591 20.25 -25.97 17.62
N GLN A 592 21.36 -26.28 16.94
CA GLN A 592 22.67 -25.67 17.22
C GLN A 592 22.73 -24.20 16.81
N LEU A 593 22.21 -23.87 15.61
CA LEU A 593 22.22 -22.51 15.08
C LEU A 593 21.19 -21.61 15.76
N TYR A 594 20.03 -22.17 16.12
CA TYR A 594 18.91 -21.46 16.73
C TYR A 594 18.43 -22.18 18.01
N PRO A 595 19.18 -22.05 19.12
CA PRO A 595 18.87 -22.76 20.37
C PRO A 595 17.55 -22.35 21.03
N ASP A 596 16.99 -21.20 20.64
CA ASP A 596 15.73 -20.66 21.13
C ASP A 596 14.52 -21.05 20.26
N ASP A 597 14.74 -21.82 19.18
CA ASP A 597 13.71 -22.27 18.25
C ASP A 597 12.98 -23.52 18.79
N GLU A 598 11.83 -23.29 19.42
CA GLU A 598 10.99 -24.36 19.99
C GLU A 598 10.56 -25.40 18.95
N GLU A 599 10.22 -24.98 17.74
CA GLU A 599 9.75 -25.87 16.67
C GLU A 599 10.86 -26.82 16.21
N ALA A 600 12.11 -26.33 16.17
CA ALA A 600 13.27 -27.16 15.83
C ALA A 600 13.49 -28.28 16.87
N TRP A 601 13.41 -27.95 18.16
CA TRP A 601 13.53 -28.92 19.26
C TRP A 601 12.38 -29.94 19.26
N ALA A 602 11.15 -29.49 18.99
CA ALA A 602 9.99 -30.37 18.90
C ALA A 602 10.09 -31.33 17.70
N ALA A 603 10.51 -30.84 16.54
CA ALA A 603 10.72 -31.64 15.34
C ALA A 603 11.85 -32.68 15.52
N GLN A 604 12.96 -32.29 16.16
CA GLN A 604 14.03 -33.21 16.55
C GLN A 604 13.50 -34.32 17.46
N GLY A 605 12.68 -33.97 18.47
CA GLY A 605 12.00 -34.95 19.34
C GLY A 605 11.13 -35.93 18.55
N ASP A 606 10.32 -35.44 17.59
CA ASP A 606 9.45 -36.26 16.76
C ASP A 606 10.25 -37.27 15.91
N VAL A 607 11.41 -36.87 15.35
CA VAL A 607 12.31 -37.80 14.65
C VAL A 607 12.89 -38.84 15.58
N LEU A 608 13.35 -38.44 16.77
CA LEU A 608 13.97 -39.34 17.75
C LEU A 608 12.99 -40.39 18.27
N VAL A 609 11.71 -40.04 18.47
CA VAL A 609 10.66 -41.03 18.81
C VAL A 609 10.48 -42.04 17.68
N LYS A 610 10.44 -41.58 16.42
CA LYS A 610 10.33 -42.49 15.26
C LYS A 610 11.54 -43.42 15.11
N MET A 611 12.72 -42.99 15.56
CA MET A 611 13.92 -43.83 15.66
C MET A 611 13.94 -44.76 16.88
N GLY A 612 12.97 -44.67 17.79
CA GLY A 612 12.93 -45.43 19.05
C GLY A 612 13.93 -44.93 20.12
N ARG A 613 14.41 -43.69 20.01
CA ARG A 613 15.37 -43.07 20.93
C ARG A 613 14.66 -42.19 21.97
N ASP A 614 13.73 -42.79 22.71
CA ASP A 614 12.80 -42.08 23.61
C ASP A 614 13.49 -41.25 24.71
N ASP A 615 14.64 -41.70 25.21
CA ASP A 615 15.43 -40.97 26.21
C ASP A 615 16.00 -39.65 25.69
N VAL A 616 16.39 -39.62 24.41
CA VAL A 616 16.92 -38.43 23.76
C VAL A 616 15.76 -37.53 23.31
N ALA A 617 14.67 -38.13 22.82
CA ALA A 617 13.46 -37.41 22.46
C ALA A 617 12.87 -36.63 23.64
N LEU A 618 12.80 -37.25 24.83
CA LEU A 618 12.33 -36.60 26.05
C LEU A 618 13.15 -35.34 26.38
N ARG A 619 14.47 -35.39 26.19
CA ARG A 619 15.36 -34.23 26.37
C ARG A 619 15.06 -33.12 25.36
N ALA A 620 14.90 -33.46 24.08
CA ALA A 620 14.56 -32.50 23.03
C ALA A 620 13.20 -31.83 23.30
N TYR A 621 12.16 -32.58 23.64
CA TYR A 621 10.87 -32.01 24.03
C TYR A 621 10.95 -31.16 25.31
N THR A 622 11.79 -31.54 26.27
CA THR A 622 12.00 -30.74 27.49
C THR A 622 12.66 -29.39 27.14
N GLU A 623 13.63 -29.37 26.23
CA GLU A 623 14.21 -28.12 25.74
C GLU A 623 13.17 -27.27 24.99
N ALA A 624 12.34 -27.89 24.14
CA ALA A 624 11.21 -27.21 23.47
C ALA A 624 10.24 -26.58 24.49
N LEU A 625 9.83 -27.35 25.51
CA LEU A 625 8.91 -26.90 26.56
C LEU A 625 9.50 -25.76 27.41
N LYS A 626 10.81 -25.74 27.66
CA LYS A 626 11.47 -24.61 28.35
C LYS A 626 11.29 -23.29 27.58
N ARG A 627 11.27 -23.32 26.24
CA ARG A 627 11.09 -22.13 25.39
C ARG A 627 9.63 -21.73 25.28
N SER A 628 8.72 -22.72 25.22
CA SER A 628 7.28 -22.50 25.21
C SER A 628 6.56 -23.29 26.32
N PRO A 629 6.58 -22.81 27.58
CA PRO A 629 6.04 -23.56 28.73
C PRO A 629 4.53 -23.83 28.67
N GLY A 630 3.81 -23.12 27.80
CA GLY A 630 2.36 -23.27 27.60
C GLY A 630 1.96 -24.16 26.42
N ASP A 631 2.90 -24.83 25.75
CA ASP A 631 2.56 -25.73 24.65
C ASP A 631 2.00 -27.07 25.15
N GLU A 632 0.68 -27.18 25.15
CA GLU A 632 -0.05 -28.39 25.58
C GLU A 632 0.30 -29.62 24.73
N GLY A 633 0.68 -29.43 23.46
CA GLY A 633 1.07 -30.51 22.55
C GLY A 633 2.39 -31.15 22.96
N ILE A 634 3.41 -30.33 23.25
CA ILE A 634 4.70 -30.81 23.75
C ILE A 634 4.54 -31.44 25.14
N GLN A 635 3.78 -30.81 26.05
CA GLN A 635 3.53 -31.38 27.37
C GLN A 635 2.90 -32.77 27.28
N ARG A 636 1.94 -32.95 26.37
CA ARG A 636 1.31 -34.25 26.14
C ARG A 636 2.31 -35.28 25.63
N ARG A 637 3.18 -34.94 24.67
CA ARG A 637 4.22 -35.84 24.14
C ARG A 637 5.20 -36.28 25.24
N ILE A 638 5.62 -35.37 26.12
CA ILE A 638 6.46 -35.66 27.29
C ILE A 638 5.75 -36.64 28.22
N LEU A 639 4.50 -36.35 28.60
CA LEU A 639 3.69 -37.21 29.47
C LEU A 639 3.48 -38.61 28.86
N GLU A 640 3.27 -38.70 27.55
CA GLU A 640 3.12 -39.99 26.85
C GLU A 640 4.42 -40.82 26.89
N LEU A 641 5.58 -40.20 26.71
CA LEU A 641 6.89 -40.86 26.83
C LEU A 641 7.22 -41.26 28.27
N GLU A 642 6.90 -40.41 29.25
CA GLU A 642 7.08 -40.72 30.68
C GLU A 642 6.13 -41.81 31.16
N ALA A 643 4.88 -41.80 30.69
CA ALA A 643 3.94 -42.88 30.90
C ALA A 643 4.46 -44.19 30.30
N ALA A 644 4.99 -44.17 29.07
CA ALA A 644 5.57 -45.35 28.44
C ALA A 644 6.76 -45.92 29.23
N LYS A 645 7.54 -45.06 29.90
CA LYS A 645 8.63 -45.47 30.80
C LYS A 645 8.17 -46.02 32.15
N THR A 646 7.03 -45.56 32.66
CA THR A 646 6.52 -45.91 33.99
C THR A 646 5.55 -47.09 33.97
N LEU A 647 5.04 -47.52 32.81
CA LEU A 647 4.34 -48.79 32.69
C LEU A 647 5.29 -49.94 33.09
N PRO A 648 4.95 -50.78 34.08
CA PRO A 648 5.71 -51.99 34.37
C PRO A 648 5.68 -52.88 33.13
N SER A 649 6.80 -52.93 32.44
CA SER A 649 6.95 -53.57 31.12
C SER A 649 6.64 -55.08 31.14
N GLY A 650 6.64 -55.71 32.31
CA GLY A 650 6.26 -57.12 32.50
C GLY A 650 4.74 -57.36 32.48
N ILE A 651 4.01 -56.75 33.41
CA ILE A 651 2.58 -57.08 33.63
C ILE A 651 1.69 -56.65 32.46
N PHE A 652 2.00 -55.50 31.83
CA PHE A 652 1.24 -55.02 30.68
C PHE A 652 1.40 -55.91 29.45
N GLN A 653 2.61 -56.42 29.21
CA GLN A 653 2.83 -57.36 28.11
C GLN A 653 2.13 -58.70 28.35
N GLU A 654 2.11 -59.19 29.59
CA GLU A 654 1.37 -60.40 29.95
C GLU A 654 -0.14 -60.22 29.85
N LEU A 655 -0.68 -59.07 30.29
CA LEU A 655 -2.10 -58.75 30.16
C LEU A 655 -2.57 -58.77 28.70
N PHE A 656 -1.75 -58.33 27.75
CA PHE A 656 -2.09 -58.38 26.31
C PHE A 656 -2.05 -59.79 25.71
N ARG A 657 -1.46 -60.79 26.39
CA ARG A 657 -1.54 -62.19 25.96
C ARG A 657 -2.92 -62.80 26.21
N ILE A 658 -3.71 -62.19 27.11
CA ILE A 658 -5.05 -62.66 27.46
C ILE A 658 -6.07 -62.08 26.48
N LYS A 659 -6.81 -62.99 25.84
CA LYS A 659 -7.76 -62.64 24.79
C LYS A 659 -8.87 -61.72 25.32
N GLY A 660 -9.00 -60.55 24.69
CA GLY A 660 -10.02 -59.56 25.07
C GLY A 660 -9.53 -58.48 26.02
N ILE A 661 -8.23 -58.44 26.36
CA ILE A 661 -7.62 -57.33 27.10
C ILE A 661 -6.84 -56.44 26.13
N GLY A 662 -7.34 -55.23 25.90
CA GLY A 662 -6.67 -54.16 25.15
C GLY A 662 -6.17 -53.06 26.08
N LYS A 663 -5.49 -52.03 25.53
CA LYS A 663 -4.83 -50.95 26.31
C LYS A 663 -5.74 -50.32 27.38
N THR A 664 -7.01 -50.06 27.05
CA THR A 664 -7.98 -49.44 27.96
C THR A 664 -8.36 -50.33 29.14
N ARG A 665 -8.50 -51.65 28.92
CA ARG A 665 -8.85 -52.61 29.99
C ARG A 665 -7.65 -52.92 30.86
N ALA A 666 -6.46 -53.05 30.27
CA ALA A 666 -5.22 -53.22 31.01
C ALA A 666 -4.97 -52.04 31.95
N LYS A 667 -5.13 -50.81 31.47
CA LYS A 667 -5.03 -49.61 32.31
C LYS A 667 -6.08 -49.59 33.43
N ALA A 668 -7.34 -49.93 33.13
CA ALA A 668 -8.41 -49.94 34.14
C ALA A 668 -8.19 -50.98 35.26
N LEU A 669 -7.53 -52.10 34.97
CA LEU A 669 -7.14 -53.11 35.97
C LEU A 669 -6.01 -52.58 36.87
N ILE A 670 -5.03 -51.90 36.29
CA ILE A 670 -3.91 -51.30 37.03
C ILE A 670 -4.41 -50.15 37.91
N ASP A 671 -5.25 -49.27 37.37
CA ASP A 671 -5.88 -48.16 38.11
C ASP A 671 -6.78 -48.68 39.27
N ALA A 672 -7.24 -49.93 39.20
CA ALA A 672 -8.01 -50.59 40.26
C ALA A 672 -7.13 -51.27 41.33
N GLY A 673 -5.80 -51.13 41.23
CA GLY A 673 -4.83 -51.63 42.21
C GLY A 673 -4.26 -53.02 41.93
N PHE A 674 -4.47 -53.58 40.73
CA PHE A 674 -3.87 -54.87 40.35
C PHE A 674 -2.57 -54.64 39.57
N GLU A 675 -1.46 -54.44 40.29
CA GLU A 675 -0.18 -53.99 39.69
C GLU A 675 0.82 -55.15 39.48
N THR A 676 0.68 -56.25 40.21
CA THR A 676 1.59 -57.40 40.14
C THR A 676 0.88 -58.71 39.78
N ALA A 677 1.63 -59.71 39.30
CA ALA A 677 1.10 -61.04 39.00
C ALA A 677 0.46 -61.71 40.24
N GLU A 678 0.99 -61.43 41.44
CA GLU A 678 0.41 -61.93 42.69
C GLU A 678 -0.95 -61.32 43.00
N ASP A 679 -1.17 -60.05 42.68
CA ASP A 679 -2.45 -59.37 42.88
C ASP A 679 -3.53 -60.03 42.03
N PHE A 680 -3.23 -60.31 40.76
CA PHE A 680 -4.15 -61.02 39.85
C PHE A 680 -4.40 -62.48 40.29
N ALA A 681 -3.40 -63.18 40.81
CA ALA A 681 -3.56 -64.57 41.23
C ALA A 681 -4.37 -64.73 42.53
N LYS A 682 -4.26 -63.75 43.44
CA LYS A 682 -4.98 -63.72 44.73
C LYS A 682 -6.38 -63.10 44.62
N ALA A 683 -6.65 -62.31 43.58
CA ALA A 683 -7.96 -61.69 43.35
C ALA A 683 -9.09 -62.72 43.25
N SER A 684 -10.25 -62.41 43.82
CA SER A 684 -11.47 -63.16 43.55
C SER A 684 -12.10 -62.71 42.23
N LEU A 685 -12.90 -63.57 41.60
CA LEU A 685 -13.65 -63.21 40.38
C LEU A 685 -14.52 -61.97 40.61
N LYS A 686 -15.05 -61.80 41.82
CA LYS A 686 -15.87 -60.66 42.19
C LYS A 686 -15.07 -59.36 42.17
N ASP A 687 -13.81 -59.39 42.61
CA ASP A 687 -12.94 -58.21 42.70
C ASP A 687 -12.54 -57.70 41.30
N LEU A 688 -12.20 -58.62 40.39
CA LEU A 688 -11.87 -58.27 39.00
C LEU A 688 -13.08 -57.77 38.19
N MET A 689 -14.27 -58.32 38.46
CA MET A 689 -15.49 -57.93 37.76
C MET A 689 -16.05 -56.56 38.19
N VAL A 690 -15.53 -55.97 39.28
CA VAL A 690 -15.82 -54.56 39.63
C VAL A 690 -15.21 -53.60 38.60
N VAL A 691 -14.13 -54.01 37.92
CA VAL A 691 -13.48 -53.20 36.89
C VAL A 691 -14.32 -53.18 35.62
N LYS A 692 -14.69 -51.96 35.19
CA LYS A 692 -15.61 -51.72 34.08
C LYS A 692 -15.09 -52.38 32.79
N GLY A 693 -15.89 -53.29 32.23
CA GLY A 693 -15.57 -53.98 30.97
C GLY A 693 -14.86 -55.33 31.13
N ILE A 694 -14.61 -55.78 32.36
CA ILE A 694 -14.16 -57.14 32.67
C ILE A 694 -15.40 -58.04 32.81
N THR A 695 -15.51 -59.04 31.94
CA THR A 695 -16.57 -60.06 32.03
C THR A 695 -16.12 -61.21 32.92
N ARG A 696 -17.06 -62.03 33.41
CA ARG A 696 -16.75 -63.23 34.20
C ARG A 696 -15.70 -64.11 33.52
N LYS A 697 -15.82 -64.33 32.21
CA LYS A 697 -14.87 -65.13 31.43
C LYS A 697 -13.48 -64.51 31.39
N ILE A 698 -13.38 -63.20 31.20
CA ILE A 698 -12.08 -62.49 31.21
C ILE A 698 -11.44 -62.52 32.60
N ALA A 699 -12.24 -62.43 33.67
CA ALA A 699 -11.76 -62.56 35.04
C ALA A 699 -11.25 -63.98 35.34
N GLU A 700 -11.94 -65.02 34.85
CA GLU A 700 -11.49 -66.42 34.93
C GLU A 700 -10.14 -66.58 34.20
N ASP A 701 -10.06 -66.16 32.93
CA ASP A 701 -8.84 -66.22 32.11
C ASP A 701 -7.66 -65.46 32.75
N LEU A 702 -7.91 -64.30 33.38
CA LEU A 702 -6.92 -63.52 34.14
C LEU A 702 -6.36 -64.31 35.33
N THR A 703 -7.24 -64.81 36.20
CA THR A 703 -6.80 -65.55 37.39
C THR A 703 -6.10 -66.86 37.04
N GLU A 704 -6.51 -67.54 35.97
CA GLU A 704 -5.89 -68.78 35.50
C GLU A 704 -4.50 -68.52 34.91
N HIS A 705 -4.38 -67.53 34.04
CA HIS A 705 -3.11 -67.17 33.42
C HIS A 705 -2.04 -66.80 34.46
N PHE A 706 -2.38 -65.94 35.42
CA PHE A 706 -1.42 -65.48 36.42
C PHE A 706 -1.13 -66.51 37.53
N ARG A 707 -2.06 -67.42 37.85
CA ARG A 707 -1.78 -68.56 38.73
C ARG A 707 -0.86 -69.59 38.07
N ALA A 708 -1.06 -69.86 36.78
CA ALA A 708 -0.19 -70.74 36.01
C ALA A 708 1.22 -70.15 35.90
N SER A 709 1.34 -68.87 35.54
CA SER A 709 2.62 -68.16 35.44
C SER A 709 3.40 -68.18 36.78
N LEU A 710 2.73 -67.94 37.91
CA LEU A 710 3.37 -68.01 39.24
C LEU A 710 3.73 -69.44 39.69
N ALA A 711 3.02 -70.44 39.21
CA ALA A 711 3.34 -71.85 39.48
C ALA A 711 4.54 -72.33 38.66
N GLU A 712 4.75 -71.79 37.45
CA GLU A 712 5.93 -72.06 36.63
C GLU A 712 7.19 -71.30 37.12
N ALA A 713 7.01 -70.18 37.81
CA ALA A 713 8.11 -69.37 38.35
C ALA A 713 8.63 -69.82 39.72
N ARG A 714 7.97 -70.78 40.38
CA ARG A 714 8.33 -71.39 41.68
C ARG A 714 8.88 -72.79 41.47
#